data_AF-A0A017S9L2-F1
#
_entry.id   AF-A0A017S9L2-F1
#
_cell.length_a   1.000
_cell.length_b   1.000
_cell.length_c   1.000
_cell.angle_alpha   90.00
_cell.angle_beta   90.00
_cell.angle_gamma   90.00
#
_symmetry.space_group_name_H-M   'P 1'
#
loop_
_entity.id
_entity.type
_entity.pdbx_description
1 polymer ?
#
loop_
_entity_poly.entity_id
_entity_poly.type
_entity_poly.pdbx_seq_one_letter_code
_entity_poly.pdbx_strand_id
1 'polypeptide(L)'
;MKPDDFDTRSVISMQELEPSPVTDEGPDLENGNLFSESEKAIMSPQGNGSGFFGQKLGLRGHSWDSWLSAIQKYSTYPPTLFTVLHFANTSLIPLATRSVADSESYLLLTREFYQSPPLEHLVITVPILTHIASGLVLRNIRASRRARLYGAETRSQRYSLKFWPRMTLQARLGYLLVPLLGTHVLVNRITPIMVEGGSSGVGLGYVAHGFARSPVFWNIYYGLFVAAGVWHIVGGWASWMGWRATTVRREHRSKGSLEGHLGEAEVNAQRDRRQRRTRWMVYGMAAIGTAVWLAAKPAQSADQLVQHDSGQYKAVKEGLASILTPPTQSKTQTKDARPDRPDHEVQSVFYNPIQQFNRDLSVLAIRAFGEHVLASKKKKAEKRKQRVTGNKKGTKRKREEEIGLEEKQETEDVQESKVAENNEPVAESHPEQNTPPSFTILDALSATGLRALRYASEIPFSTCVVANDLSPSAIQSMKTNVEYNGLGKKIQPNIGDARAYMYSCISPGSSNSQGTHTGKFDVIDLDPYGTAAPFLDAAVQGIKDGGLLCVTCTDAGVWASNGYPEKSFALYGGVPIKGGHSHEGGLRLILHALATSAAKYGLAIEPLLSLSIDFYARVFVRVHRSPHEVKFTSGNIMLVYNCDSGCGAWSTQLLSATKQRLDKKGNPFYHYGFAQGPTAGPHCSHCGIKTHLAGPMWAGPLHNPHYIQKILDMLPGADKEIYQTIDRIEGMLTTALEEDLDLASSSTTTSEQLDADVTKKENDNKPAEPSAIIPRLDPAAQEPYPFYMNISYLSKVLRTSTMPVDSFRGALRHLGYRTTRSHAKPNTIRTDAPWEVIWEVMREWVRQKSPIKESSLSPGSPGAAIMARSRENLRRFDEQDQLLASLKSEILSAVESGKDASDLVTKVEAALYRSGSRQASSKAVEGEAEAGAAQKPATTSSTATPHPSTLEVIFDEALGREASAANTKKRLVRYQVNPRANWGPLSRASAS
;
A
#
# COMPACT_ATOMS: atom_id res chain seq x y z
N MET A 1 -18.69 -3.68 90.88
CA MET A 1 -19.06 -2.44 90.14
C MET A 1 -18.23 -2.38 88.86
N LYS A 2 -18.86 -1.94 87.77
CA LYS A 2 -18.41 -2.05 86.38
C LYS A 2 -17.13 -1.24 86.11
N PRO A 3 -16.20 -1.73 85.28
CA PRO A 3 -15.00 -0.99 84.88
C PRO A 3 -15.32 -0.15 83.63
N ASP A 4 -16.10 0.93 83.80
CA ASP A 4 -16.45 1.84 82.69
C ASP A 4 -16.37 3.32 83.11
N ASP A 5 -15.51 3.66 84.07
CA ASP A 5 -15.18 5.06 84.40
C ASP A 5 -13.69 5.19 84.73
N PHE A 6 -12.87 5.30 83.68
CA PHE A 6 -11.67 6.10 83.74
C PHE A 6 -11.70 7.07 82.55
N ASP A 7 -12.22 8.26 82.85
CA ASP A 7 -12.14 9.44 82.01
C ASP A 7 -10.67 9.82 81.83
N THR A 8 -10.09 9.40 80.69
CA THR A 8 -8.79 9.89 80.22
C THR A 8 -9.00 10.91 79.12
N ARG A 9 -9.74 11.99 79.44
CA ARG A 9 -9.52 13.30 78.81
C ARG A 9 -8.13 13.83 79.19
N SER A 10 -7.07 13.22 78.65
CA SER A 10 -5.79 13.94 78.52
C SER A 10 -5.84 14.72 77.20
N VAL A 11 -6.10 16.01 77.38
CA VAL A 11 -6.00 17.03 76.33
C VAL A 11 -4.51 17.25 76.08
N ILE A 12 -3.82 16.32 75.40
CA ILE A 12 -2.56 16.49 74.65
C ILE A 12 -2.41 15.18 73.83
N SER A 13 -2.87 15.21 72.58
CA SER A 13 -2.43 14.24 71.58
C SER A 13 -1.19 14.85 70.90
N MET A 14 -0.01 14.34 71.24
CA MET A 14 1.21 14.59 70.49
C MET A 14 0.98 14.24 69.03
N GLN A 15 1.11 15.24 68.16
CA GLN A 15 1.02 15.11 66.70
C GLN A 15 2.02 14.06 66.18
N GLU A 16 1.52 13.07 65.43
CA GLU A 16 2.34 12.22 64.55
C GLU A 16 3.12 13.13 63.58
N LEU A 17 4.43 13.27 63.79
CA LEU A 17 5.38 13.72 62.78
C LEU A 17 5.49 12.62 61.71
N GLU A 18 4.82 12.79 60.56
CA GLU A 18 5.24 12.09 59.35
C GLU A 18 6.58 12.70 58.87
N PRO A 19 7.56 11.90 58.43
CA PRO A 19 8.83 12.44 57.94
C PRO A 19 8.57 13.34 56.72
N SER A 20 9.09 14.57 56.79
CA SER A 20 9.08 15.55 55.70
C SER A 20 9.86 15.01 54.49
N PRO A 21 9.41 15.22 53.24
CA PRO A 21 10.19 14.89 52.07
C PRO A 21 11.06 16.10 51.68
N VAL A 22 12.10 16.41 52.45
CA VAL A 22 13.19 17.28 51.96
C VAL A 22 14.51 16.71 52.47
N THR A 23 15.43 16.54 51.53
CA THR A 23 16.83 16.15 51.67
C THR A 23 17.46 16.55 53.00
N ASP A 24 17.76 15.55 53.84
CA ASP A 24 18.60 15.72 55.02
C ASP A 24 20.07 15.72 54.59
N GLU A 25 20.68 16.91 54.54
CA GLU A 25 22.12 17.08 54.74
C GLU A 25 22.38 17.21 56.26
N GLY A 26 22.64 16.07 56.91
CA GLY A 26 23.37 15.85 58.19
C GLY A 26 22.96 16.60 59.48
N PRO A 27 23.58 16.28 60.64
CA PRO A 27 24.52 15.20 60.95
C PRO A 27 24.02 14.23 62.05
N ASP A 28 24.82 13.21 62.29
CA ASP A 28 24.62 12.04 63.15
C ASP A 28 24.13 12.30 64.59
N LEU A 29 23.26 11.42 65.10
CA LEU A 29 23.17 11.06 66.52
C LEU A 29 22.80 9.57 66.69
N GLU A 30 23.87 8.78 66.88
CA GLU A 30 24.07 7.67 67.81
C GLU A 30 23.15 6.43 67.79
N ASN A 31 23.70 5.37 67.19
CA ASN A 31 23.86 4.11 67.92
C ASN A 31 24.55 4.39 69.26
N GLY A 32 23.99 3.87 70.34
CA GLY A 32 24.66 3.87 71.63
C GLY A 32 25.99 3.13 71.53
N ASN A 33 27.07 3.89 71.68
CA ASN A 33 28.31 3.45 72.29
C ASN A 33 29.07 4.71 72.74
N LEU A 34 29.30 4.78 74.05
CA LEU A 34 30.23 5.69 74.72
C LEU A 34 31.52 5.84 73.90
N PHE A 35 31.93 7.07 73.59
CA PHE A 35 33.16 7.72 74.10
C PHE A 35 33.43 9.04 73.34
N SER A 36 33.85 10.04 74.11
CA SER A 36 34.19 11.43 73.73
C SER A 36 35.42 11.50 72.84
N GLU A 37 35.48 12.43 71.88
CA GLU A 37 36.55 13.44 71.88
C GLU A 37 36.35 14.59 70.89
N SER A 38 36.75 15.74 71.43
CA SER A 38 36.98 17.03 70.81
C SER A 38 38.22 16.99 69.90
N GLU A 39 38.36 18.03 69.05
CA GLU A 39 39.50 18.32 68.17
C GLU A 39 39.58 17.56 66.84
N LYS A 40 39.18 18.27 65.76
CA LYS A 40 40.12 18.69 64.71
C LYS A 40 39.40 19.48 63.64
N ALA A 41 39.52 20.80 63.75
CA ALA A 41 39.39 21.70 62.62
C ALA A 41 40.67 21.64 61.75
N ILE A 42 40.51 22.13 60.51
CA ILE A 42 41.54 22.60 59.56
C ILE A 42 42.05 21.54 58.55
N MET A 43 41.59 21.65 57.30
CA MET A 43 42.40 21.92 56.09
C MET A 43 41.55 21.72 54.80
N SER A 44 41.36 22.81 54.05
CA SER A 44 41.10 22.85 52.58
C SER A 44 42.40 22.52 51.81
N PRO A 45 42.47 22.29 50.46
CA PRO A 45 41.64 22.91 49.40
C PRO A 45 41.35 22.13 48.08
N GLN A 46 40.45 22.74 47.30
CA GLN A 46 40.29 22.83 45.82
C GLN A 46 40.77 21.71 44.85
N GLY A 47 39.88 21.38 43.89
CA GLY A 47 40.24 20.79 42.60
C GLY A 47 39.03 20.70 41.66
N ASN A 48 39.01 21.55 40.61
CA ASN A 48 38.02 21.60 39.54
C ASN A 48 38.26 20.49 38.50
N GLY A 49 37.21 19.89 37.92
CA GLY A 49 37.36 18.99 36.76
C GLY A 49 36.07 18.30 36.32
N SER A 50 35.54 18.73 35.18
CA SER A 50 34.37 18.22 34.46
C SER A 50 34.45 16.73 34.07
N GLY A 51 33.34 16.00 34.20
CA GLY A 51 33.19 14.65 33.64
C GLY A 51 31.74 14.14 33.70
N PHE A 52 31.06 14.16 32.56
CA PHE A 52 29.86 13.37 32.28
C PHE A 52 30.13 11.87 32.54
N PHE A 53 29.08 11.13 32.95
CA PHE A 53 29.04 9.73 33.42
C PHE A 53 29.39 9.49 34.89
N GLY A 54 28.33 9.45 35.72
CA GLY A 54 28.44 9.00 37.10
C GLY A 54 27.17 9.21 37.92
N GLN A 55 25.99 8.81 37.43
CA GLN A 55 24.85 8.64 38.33
C GLN A 55 25.15 7.48 39.28
N LYS A 56 25.73 7.81 40.44
CA LYS A 56 25.75 6.92 41.60
C LYS A 56 24.30 6.62 41.95
N LEU A 57 23.80 5.43 41.59
CA LEU A 57 22.65 4.82 42.25
C LEU A 57 22.93 4.86 43.76
N GLY A 58 22.23 5.76 44.45
CA GLY A 58 22.36 5.99 45.89
C GLY A 58 21.91 4.76 46.68
N LEU A 59 22.76 3.74 46.72
CA LEU A 59 22.65 2.57 47.57
C LEU A 59 23.54 2.79 48.79
N ARG A 60 23.08 3.62 49.74
CA ARG A 60 23.59 3.60 51.11
C ARG A 60 22.43 3.64 52.10
N GLY A 61 22.39 2.62 52.95
CA GLY A 61 21.59 2.55 54.19
C GLY A 61 20.09 2.77 54.05
N HIS A 62 19.35 1.81 53.48
CA HIS A 62 17.89 1.91 53.41
C HIS A 62 17.21 0.72 54.07
N SER A 63 16.44 1.00 55.12
CA SER A 63 15.47 0.07 55.70
C SER A 63 14.49 -0.40 54.62
N TRP A 64 13.94 -1.61 54.78
CA TRP A 64 12.97 -2.21 53.85
C TRP A 64 11.80 -1.26 53.50
N ASP A 65 11.47 -0.31 54.38
CA ASP A 65 10.42 0.69 54.14
C ASP A 65 10.79 1.72 53.07
N SER A 66 12.05 2.13 53.00
CA SER A 66 12.53 3.09 52.00
C SER A 66 12.51 2.44 50.61
N TRP A 67 12.98 1.19 50.52
CA TRP A 67 12.90 0.39 49.30
C TRP A 67 11.47 0.17 48.83
N LEU A 68 10.57 -0.26 49.72
CA LEU A 68 9.17 -0.46 49.38
C LEU A 68 8.47 0.85 48.98
N SER A 69 8.80 1.97 49.63
CA SER A 69 8.24 3.29 49.30
C SER A 69 8.76 3.80 47.96
N ALA A 70 10.04 3.55 47.63
CA ALA A 70 10.61 3.84 46.33
C ALA A 70 9.95 3.00 45.23
N ILE A 71 9.83 1.68 45.44
CA ILE A 71 9.15 0.76 44.51
C ILE A 71 7.70 1.20 44.26
N GLN A 72 6.95 1.56 45.32
CA GLN A 72 5.58 2.06 45.19
C GLN A 72 5.52 3.37 44.38
N LYS A 73 6.49 4.26 44.56
CA LYS A 73 6.59 5.55 43.85
C LYS A 73 6.93 5.36 42.37
N TYR A 74 8.00 4.63 42.06
CA TYR A 74 8.48 4.47 40.68
C TYR A 74 7.60 3.56 39.83
N SER A 75 6.84 2.64 40.43
CA SER A 75 5.86 1.82 39.71
C SER A 75 4.68 2.62 39.13
N THR A 76 4.52 3.91 39.48
CA THR A 76 3.42 4.75 38.95
C THR A 76 3.70 5.37 37.57
N TYR A 77 4.97 5.49 37.14
CA TYR A 77 5.28 6.17 35.87
C TYR A 77 4.72 5.42 34.64
N PRO A 78 4.95 4.11 34.47
CA PRO A 78 4.49 3.42 33.26
C PRO A 78 2.95 3.38 33.13
N PRO A 79 2.16 3.08 34.19
CA PRO A 79 0.70 3.15 34.11
C PRO A 79 0.15 4.56 33.88
N THR A 80 0.84 5.60 34.37
CA THR A 80 0.42 7.00 34.16
C THR A 80 0.58 7.39 32.69
N LEU A 81 1.71 7.03 32.07
CA LEU A 81 1.94 7.24 30.64
C LEU A 81 0.89 6.50 29.79
N PHE A 82 0.62 5.23 30.13
CA PHE A 82 -0.45 4.46 29.50
C PHE A 82 -1.82 5.15 29.64
N THR A 83 -2.16 5.66 30.83
CA THR A 83 -3.46 6.30 31.06
C THR A 83 -3.63 7.58 30.24
N VAL A 84 -2.56 8.36 30.04
CA VAL A 84 -2.59 9.54 29.16
C VAL A 84 -2.88 9.15 27.71
N LEU A 85 -2.18 8.13 27.20
CA LEU A 85 -2.42 7.62 25.84
C LEU A 85 -3.84 7.04 25.71
N HIS A 86 -4.28 6.28 26.71
CA HIS A 86 -5.62 5.70 26.74
C HIS A 86 -6.72 6.77 26.78
N PHE A 87 -6.53 7.85 27.56
CA PHE A 87 -7.42 9.00 27.60
C PHE A 87 -7.53 9.70 26.25
N ALA A 88 -6.38 9.93 25.58
CA ALA A 88 -6.37 10.55 24.26
C ALA A 88 -7.19 9.74 23.24
N ASN A 89 -7.00 8.42 23.22
CA ASN A 89 -7.63 7.54 22.22
C ASN A 89 -9.08 7.20 22.50
N THR A 90 -9.46 7.05 23.77
CA THR A 90 -10.83 6.64 24.14
C THR A 90 -11.76 7.82 24.43
N SER A 91 -11.21 9.03 24.61
CA SER A 91 -12.00 10.23 24.88
C SER A 91 -11.72 11.38 23.91
N LEU A 92 -10.50 11.93 23.88
CA LEU A 92 -10.22 13.17 23.15
C LEU A 92 -10.41 13.02 21.64
N ILE A 93 -9.89 11.94 21.06
CA ILE A 93 -9.99 11.68 19.62
C ILE A 93 -11.45 11.41 19.21
N PRO A 94 -12.22 10.50 19.86
CA PRO A 94 -13.65 10.36 19.60
C PRO A 94 -14.47 11.64 19.74
N LEU A 95 -14.11 12.48 20.71
CA LEU A 95 -14.77 13.77 20.90
C LEU A 95 -14.48 14.76 19.77
N ALA A 96 -13.25 14.74 19.23
CA ALA A 96 -12.81 15.61 18.14
C ALA A 96 -13.35 15.16 16.78
N THR A 97 -13.34 13.85 16.50
CA THR A 97 -13.77 13.29 15.20
C THR A 97 -15.29 13.13 15.10
N ARG A 98 -16.01 13.05 16.24
CA ARG A 98 -17.45 12.77 16.34
C ARG A 98 -17.92 11.51 15.60
N SER A 99 -16.99 10.60 15.30
CA SER A 99 -17.22 9.40 14.50
C SER A 99 -16.44 8.23 15.08
N VAL A 100 -17.13 7.13 15.38
CA VAL A 100 -16.51 5.92 15.93
C VAL A 100 -15.55 5.30 14.91
N ALA A 101 -15.96 5.26 13.64
CA ALA A 101 -15.17 4.69 12.55
C ALA A 101 -13.89 5.49 12.29
N ASP A 102 -13.96 6.83 12.34
CA ASP A 102 -12.77 7.68 12.12
C ASP A 102 -11.80 7.63 13.32
N SER A 103 -12.32 7.41 14.52
CA SER A 103 -11.51 7.31 15.75
C SER A 103 -10.75 5.99 15.88
N GLU A 104 -11.29 4.92 15.31
CA GLU A 104 -10.69 3.58 15.37
C GLU A 104 -9.30 3.54 14.71
N SER A 105 -9.09 4.34 13.66
CA SER A 105 -7.79 4.44 12.97
C SER A 105 -6.68 4.97 13.89
N TYR A 106 -7.00 5.93 14.76
CA TYR A 106 -6.04 6.47 15.73
C TYR A 106 -5.78 5.52 16.91
N LEU A 107 -6.80 4.73 17.28
CA LEU A 107 -6.65 3.68 18.29
C LEU A 107 -5.67 2.60 17.80
N LEU A 108 -5.68 2.26 16.50
CA LEU A 108 -4.73 1.31 15.91
C LEU A 108 -3.28 1.83 15.90
N LEU A 109 -3.05 3.12 15.67
CA LEU A 109 -1.70 3.71 15.66
C LEU A 109 -0.99 3.58 17.01
N THR A 110 -1.73 3.85 18.08
CA THR A 110 -1.18 3.80 19.45
C THR A 110 -1.08 2.38 20.01
N ARG A 111 -1.80 1.43 19.41
CA ARG A 111 -1.83 0.03 19.78
C ARG A 111 -0.45 -0.64 19.73
N GLU A 112 0.34 -0.33 18.71
CA GLU A 112 1.68 -0.88 18.51
C GLU A 112 2.63 -0.53 19.66
N PHE A 113 2.41 0.62 20.32
CA PHE A 113 3.27 1.12 21.40
C PHE A 113 3.06 0.43 22.76
N TYR A 114 1.95 -0.26 23.00
CA TYR A 114 1.70 -0.88 24.31
C TYR A 114 1.02 -2.26 24.29
N GLN A 115 0.60 -2.79 23.13
CA GLN A 115 -0.01 -4.14 23.02
C GLN A 115 0.91 -5.21 22.41
N SER A 116 2.23 -4.98 22.32
CA SER A 116 3.14 -6.05 21.93
C SER A 116 3.31 -7.07 23.09
N PRO A 117 3.34 -8.38 22.81
CA PRO A 117 3.26 -9.42 23.84
C PRO A 117 4.25 -9.33 25.03
N PRO A 118 5.49 -8.84 24.90
CA PRO A 118 6.35 -8.61 26.07
C PRO A 118 6.17 -7.23 26.72
N LEU A 119 5.82 -6.21 25.94
CA LEU A 119 5.81 -4.81 26.38
C LEU A 119 4.59 -4.49 27.23
N GLU A 120 3.43 -5.08 26.92
CA GLU A 120 2.18 -4.85 27.68
C GLU A 120 2.34 -5.25 29.16
N HIS A 121 2.93 -6.42 29.40
CA HIS A 121 3.15 -6.90 30.76
C HIS A 121 4.19 -6.08 31.51
N LEU A 122 5.23 -5.61 30.81
CA LEU A 122 6.29 -4.79 31.38
C LEU A 122 5.82 -3.37 31.72
N VAL A 123 4.96 -2.78 30.90
CA VAL A 123 4.49 -1.40 31.04
C VAL A 123 3.25 -1.30 31.93
N ILE A 124 2.36 -2.31 31.95
CA ILE A 124 1.05 -2.20 32.60
C ILE A 124 0.91 -3.23 33.73
N THR A 125 1.02 -4.53 33.43
CA THR A 125 0.69 -5.58 34.41
C THR A 125 1.64 -5.59 35.62
N VAL A 126 2.95 -5.64 35.37
CA VAL A 126 3.97 -5.72 36.44
C VAL A 126 3.99 -4.45 37.30
N PRO A 127 3.98 -3.22 36.74
CA PRO A 127 3.97 -2.01 37.55
C PRO A 127 2.70 -1.85 38.39
N ILE A 128 1.51 -2.17 37.87
CA ILE A 128 0.24 -2.07 38.63
C ILE A 128 0.23 -3.05 39.80
N LEU A 129 0.61 -4.32 39.57
CA LEU A 129 0.69 -5.32 40.63
C LEU A 129 1.71 -4.94 41.70
N THR A 130 2.87 -4.43 41.26
CA THR A 130 3.93 -3.96 42.16
C THR A 130 3.46 -2.77 43.00
N HIS A 131 2.72 -1.83 42.42
CA HIS A 131 2.15 -0.68 43.12
C HIS A 131 1.14 -1.10 44.20
N ILE A 132 0.26 -2.05 43.88
CA ILE A 132 -0.75 -2.57 44.83
C ILE A 132 -0.06 -3.36 45.95
N ALA A 133 0.83 -4.28 45.61
CA ALA A 133 1.52 -5.14 46.56
C ALA A 133 2.39 -4.32 47.54
N SER A 134 3.22 -3.40 47.03
CA SER A 134 4.04 -2.53 47.88
C SER A 134 3.19 -1.63 48.79
N GLY A 135 2.06 -1.10 48.30
CA GLY A 135 1.13 -0.30 49.10
C GLY A 135 0.45 -1.07 50.22
N LEU A 136 0.03 -2.33 49.99
CA LEU A 136 -0.54 -3.21 51.01
C LEU A 136 0.49 -3.58 52.07
N VAL A 137 1.70 -3.93 51.65
CA VAL A 137 2.80 -4.30 52.55
C VAL A 137 3.21 -3.11 53.42
N LEU A 138 3.41 -1.93 52.83
CA LEU A 138 3.74 -0.71 53.59
C LEU A 138 2.65 -0.35 54.60
N ARG A 139 1.38 -0.51 54.23
CA ARG A 139 0.26 -0.26 55.15
C ARG A 139 0.27 -1.23 56.33
N ASN A 140 0.51 -2.52 56.09
CA ASN A 140 0.59 -3.54 57.14
C ASN A 140 1.83 -3.36 58.04
N ILE A 141 2.98 -2.99 57.48
CA ILE A 141 4.20 -2.72 58.27
C ILE A 141 4.00 -1.48 59.15
N ARG A 142 3.50 -0.37 58.58
CA ARG A 142 3.23 0.87 59.33
C ARG A 142 2.17 0.66 60.41
N ALA A 143 1.15 -0.14 60.11
CA ALA A 143 0.14 -0.58 61.06
C ALA A 143 0.74 -1.39 62.22
N SER A 144 1.58 -2.38 61.91
CA SER A 144 2.22 -3.22 62.91
C SER A 144 3.19 -2.43 63.80
N ARG A 145 3.91 -1.45 63.26
CA ARG A 145 4.82 -0.60 64.06
C ARG A 145 4.06 0.36 64.97
N ARG A 146 2.98 0.97 64.47
CA ARG A 146 2.09 1.77 65.31
C ARG A 146 1.54 0.94 66.46
N ALA A 147 1.05 -0.27 66.18
CA ALA A 147 0.56 -1.16 67.24
C ALA A 147 1.65 -1.49 68.30
N ARG A 148 2.91 -1.69 67.88
CA ARG A 148 4.04 -1.86 68.81
C ARG A 148 4.34 -0.62 69.63
N LEU A 149 4.28 0.58 69.04
CA LEU A 149 4.44 1.86 69.75
C LEU A 149 3.38 2.06 70.84
N TYR A 150 2.19 1.45 70.71
CA TYR A 150 1.13 1.45 71.72
C TYR A 150 1.12 0.19 72.61
N GLY A 151 2.19 -0.62 72.61
CA GLY A 151 2.35 -1.78 73.51
C GLY A 151 1.57 -3.04 73.14
N ALA A 152 0.97 -3.11 71.94
CA ALA A 152 0.21 -4.28 71.47
C ALA A 152 1.10 -5.25 70.65
N GLU A 153 1.73 -6.20 71.33
CA GLU A 153 2.64 -7.18 70.69
C GLU A 153 1.89 -8.36 70.07
N THR A 154 0.87 -8.88 70.77
CA THR A 154 0.11 -10.06 70.33
C THR A 154 -1.00 -9.71 69.32
N ARG A 155 -1.38 -10.67 68.47
CA ARG A 155 -2.40 -10.46 67.42
C ARG A 155 -3.77 -10.11 68.01
N SER A 156 -4.12 -10.66 69.18
CA SER A 156 -5.38 -10.36 69.90
C SER A 156 -5.41 -8.93 70.46
N GLN A 157 -4.29 -8.45 71.03
CA GLN A 157 -4.14 -7.07 71.52
C GLN A 157 -4.21 -6.03 70.41
N ARG A 158 -3.88 -6.39 69.16
CA ARG A 158 -4.03 -5.47 68.02
C ARG A 158 -5.49 -5.25 67.61
N TYR A 159 -6.35 -6.25 67.81
CA TYR A 159 -7.78 -6.15 67.51
C TYR A 159 -8.59 -5.40 68.58
N SER A 160 -8.04 -5.23 69.80
CA SER A 160 -8.70 -4.45 70.87
C SER A 160 -8.46 -2.94 70.76
N LEU A 161 -7.53 -2.50 69.90
CA LEU A 161 -7.27 -1.08 69.62
C LEU A 161 -8.37 -0.50 68.71
N LYS A 162 -9.34 0.23 69.28
CA LYS A 162 -10.49 0.82 68.55
C LYS A 162 -10.18 2.11 67.77
N PHE A 163 -9.02 2.73 67.93
CA PHE A 163 -8.63 3.92 67.17
C PHE A 163 -7.69 3.54 66.02
N TRP A 164 -8.25 3.26 64.85
CA TRP A 164 -7.45 3.07 63.63
C TRP A 164 -7.53 4.34 62.77
N PRO A 165 -6.42 4.83 62.19
CA PRO A 165 -6.46 6.03 61.37
C PRO A 165 -7.45 5.83 60.22
N ARG A 166 -8.36 6.79 60.06
CA ARG A 166 -9.35 6.80 58.98
C ARG A 166 -8.61 6.63 57.65
N MET A 167 -9.02 5.65 56.84
CA MET A 167 -8.40 5.44 55.53
C MET A 167 -8.49 6.74 54.72
N THR A 168 -7.37 7.18 54.14
CA THR A 168 -7.35 8.33 53.25
C THR A 168 -8.30 8.09 52.07
N LEU A 169 -8.93 9.16 51.58
CA LEU A 169 -9.79 9.09 50.39
C LEU A 169 -9.07 8.44 49.20
N GLN A 170 -7.77 8.70 49.08
CA GLN A 170 -6.88 8.12 48.08
C GLN A 170 -6.82 6.58 48.15
N ALA A 171 -6.68 6.03 49.36
CA ALA A 171 -6.64 4.59 49.58
C ALA A 171 -8.00 3.96 49.29
N ARG A 172 -9.11 4.59 49.73
CA ARG A 172 -10.47 4.11 49.46
C ARG A 172 -10.76 4.03 47.96
N LEU A 173 -10.37 5.05 47.20
CA LEU A 173 -10.50 5.06 45.73
C LEU A 173 -9.63 3.99 45.08
N GLY A 174 -8.42 3.75 45.59
CA GLY A 174 -7.56 2.66 45.12
C GLY A 174 -8.22 1.28 45.30
N TYR A 175 -8.79 1.00 46.47
CA TYR A 175 -9.50 -0.26 46.73
C TYR A 175 -10.76 -0.43 45.88
N LEU A 176 -11.49 0.66 45.61
CA LEU A 176 -12.64 0.64 44.72
C LEU A 176 -12.24 0.39 43.26
N LEU A 177 -11.08 0.91 42.84
CA LEU A 177 -10.60 0.79 41.47
C LEU A 177 -10.13 -0.64 41.12
N VAL A 178 -9.60 -1.40 42.09
CA VAL A 178 -9.10 -2.77 41.85
C VAL A 178 -10.15 -3.71 41.22
N PRO A 179 -11.36 -3.92 41.81
CA PRO A 179 -12.36 -4.77 41.19
C PRO A 179 -12.91 -4.20 39.88
N LEU A 180 -13.05 -2.86 39.77
CA LEU A 180 -13.51 -2.23 38.53
C LEU A 180 -12.51 -2.43 37.39
N LEU A 181 -11.22 -2.27 37.64
CA LEU A 181 -10.14 -2.54 36.68
C LEU A 181 -10.11 -4.03 36.30
N GLY A 182 -10.29 -4.93 37.28
CA GLY A 182 -10.38 -6.36 37.04
C GLY A 182 -11.53 -6.73 36.09
N THR A 183 -12.72 -6.17 36.28
CA THR A 183 -13.85 -6.35 35.36
C THR A 183 -13.56 -5.76 33.98
N HIS A 184 -12.88 -4.61 33.90
CA HIS A 184 -12.53 -3.97 32.64
C HIS A 184 -11.57 -4.85 31.82
N VAL A 185 -10.56 -5.42 32.48
CA VAL A 185 -9.60 -6.38 31.88
C VAL A 185 -10.30 -7.69 31.50
N LEU A 186 -11.21 -8.18 32.34
CA LEU A 186 -11.96 -9.41 32.04
C LEU A 186 -12.74 -9.25 30.73
N VAL A 187 -13.54 -8.19 30.62
CA VAL A 187 -14.45 -7.94 29.49
C VAL A 187 -13.68 -7.60 28.22
N ASN A 188 -12.71 -6.68 28.29
CA ASN A 188 -12.06 -6.14 27.10
C ASN A 188 -10.77 -6.87 26.71
N ARG A 189 -10.27 -7.80 27.54
CA ARG A 189 -9.02 -8.53 27.28
C ARG A 189 -9.15 -10.04 27.40
N ILE A 190 -9.62 -10.56 28.53
CA ILE A 190 -9.65 -12.01 28.79
C ILE A 190 -10.73 -12.70 27.95
N THR A 191 -11.96 -12.16 27.94
CA THR A 191 -13.08 -12.75 27.19
C THR A 191 -12.79 -12.86 25.69
N PRO A 192 -12.27 -11.83 25.00
CA PRO A 192 -11.89 -11.94 23.58
C PRO A 192 -10.78 -12.95 23.33
N ILE A 193 -9.75 -13.03 24.20
CA ILE A 193 -8.69 -14.04 24.07
C ILE A 193 -9.25 -15.47 24.20
N MET A 194 -10.19 -15.70 25.12
CA MET A 194 -10.81 -17.01 25.31
C MET A 194 -11.73 -17.43 24.16
N VAL A 195 -12.40 -16.47 23.51
CA VAL A 195 -13.43 -16.75 22.48
C VAL A 195 -12.85 -16.70 21.06
N GLU A 196 -12.01 -15.71 20.76
CA GLU A 196 -11.53 -15.39 19.40
C GLU A 196 -10.05 -15.75 19.19
N GLY A 197 -9.37 -16.27 20.20
CA GLY A 197 -7.94 -16.62 20.14
C GLY A 197 -6.99 -15.42 20.18
N GLY A 198 -7.51 -14.20 20.36
CA GLY A 198 -6.74 -12.97 20.47
C GLY A 198 -7.62 -11.78 20.89
N SER A 199 -6.98 -10.68 21.34
CA SER A 199 -7.67 -9.42 21.65
C SER A 199 -7.44 -8.34 20.58
N SER A 200 -6.88 -8.74 19.44
CA SER A 200 -6.64 -7.89 18.27
C SER A 200 -7.93 -7.29 17.68
N GLY A 201 -9.09 -7.90 17.89
CA GLY A 201 -10.39 -7.42 17.38
C GLY A 201 -11.09 -6.36 18.25
N VAL A 202 -10.58 -6.04 19.45
CA VAL A 202 -11.29 -5.18 20.41
C VAL A 202 -11.08 -3.70 20.09
N GLY A 203 -12.00 -3.11 19.33
CA GLY A 203 -12.04 -1.67 18.98
C GLY A 203 -13.11 -0.88 19.73
N LEU A 204 -13.25 0.41 19.41
CA LEU A 204 -14.33 1.26 19.96
C LEU A 204 -15.72 0.73 19.59
N GLY A 205 -15.85 0.05 18.45
CA GLY A 205 -17.09 -0.63 18.05
C GLY A 205 -17.51 -1.75 18.99
N TYR A 206 -16.56 -2.54 19.52
CA TYR A 206 -16.84 -3.59 20.50
C TYR A 206 -17.42 -3.02 21.80
N VAL A 207 -16.81 -1.95 22.30
CA VAL A 207 -17.27 -1.26 23.51
C VAL A 207 -18.61 -0.58 23.27
N ALA A 208 -18.81 0.09 22.13
CA ALA A 208 -20.07 0.71 21.74
C ALA A 208 -21.21 -0.31 21.63
N HIS A 209 -20.93 -1.52 21.13
CA HIS A 209 -21.89 -2.62 21.11
C HIS A 209 -22.33 -3.04 22.52
N GLY A 210 -21.40 -3.08 23.49
CA GLY A 210 -21.72 -3.29 24.90
C GLY A 210 -22.73 -2.27 25.42
N PHE A 211 -22.47 -0.98 25.20
CA PHE A 211 -23.40 0.10 25.56
C PHE A 211 -24.76 -0.02 24.87
N ALA A 212 -24.81 -0.46 23.62
CA ALA A 212 -26.07 -0.68 22.90
C ALA A 212 -26.90 -1.83 23.50
N ARG A 213 -26.24 -2.89 23.99
CA ARG A 213 -26.93 -4.07 24.55
C ARG A 213 -27.53 -3.82 25.93
N SER A 214 -26.81 -3.12 26.81
CA SER A 214 -27.30 -2.81 28.17
C SER A 214 -26.88 -1.39 28.60
N PRO A 215 -27.58 -0.35 28.11
CA PRO A 215 -27.16 1.03 28.27
C PRO A 215 -27.10 1.44 29.75
N VAL A 216 -28.04 1.01 30.59
CA VAL A 216 -28.06 1.39 32.01
C VAL A 216 -26.85 0.84 32.76
N PHE A 217 -26.58 -0.47 32.60
CA PHE A 217 -25.50 -1.15 33.30
C PHE A 217 -24.13 -0.59 32.91
N TRP A 218 -23.83 -0.50 31.61
CA TRP A 218 -22.53 -0.04 31.14
C TRP A 218 -22.29 1.44 31.40
N ASN A 219 -23.32 2.30 31.31
CA ASN A 219 -23.18 3.71 31.67
C ASN A 219 -22.85 3.91 33.15
N ILE A 220 -23.51 3.17 34.05
CA ILE A 220 -23.22 3.23 35.48
C ILE A 220 -21.81 2.70 35.78
N TYR A 221 -21.46 1.55 35.21
CA TYR A 221 -20.15 0.92 35.41
C TYR A 221 -18.99 1.82 34.93
N TYR A 222 -19.02 2.28 33.68
CA TYR A 222 -17.96 3.14 33.14
C TYR A 222 -17.96 4.53 33.80
N GLY A 223 -19.11 5.05 34.21
CA GLY A 223 -19.20 6.26 35.03
C GLY A 223 -18.46 6.14 36.36
N LEU A 224 -18.69 5.06 37.10
CA LEU A 224 -17.98 4.78 38.36
C LEU A 224 -16.50 4.50 38.14
N PHE A 225 -16.15 3.73 37.11
CA PHE A 225 -14.77 3.37 36.79
C PHE A 225 -13.91 4.58 36.43
N VAL A 226 -14.39 5.43 35.52
CA VAL A 226 -13.69 6.65 35.12
C VAL A 226 -13.57 7.62 36.28
N ALA A 227 -14.65 7.84 37.04
CA ALA A 227 -14.63 8.74 38.19
C ALA A 227 -13.64 8.28 39.27
N ALA A 228 -13.65 6.99 39.63
CA ALA A 228 -12.71 6.44 40.61
C ALA A 228 -11.25 6.48 40.10
N GLY A 229 -11.04 6.15 38.82
CA GLY A 229 -9.73 6.13 38.17
C GLY A 229 -9.08 7.52 38.08
N VAL A 230 -9.79 8.50 37.51
CA VAL A 230 -9.30 9.88 37.37
C VAL A 230 -9.00 10.49 38.73
N TRP A 231 -9.89 10.30 39.71
CA TRP A 231 -9.70 10.86 41.06
C TRP A 231 -8.55 10.21 41.83
N HIS A 232 -8.30 8.91 41.60
CA HIS A 232 -7.13 8.22 42.14
C HIS A 232 -5.84 8.73 41.49
N ILE A 233 -5.79 8.85 40.16
CA ILE A 233 -4.56 9.27 39.46
C ILE A 233 -4.21 10.73 39.75
N VAL A 234 -5.17 11.65 39.60
CA VAL A 234 -4.96 13.08 39.88
C VAL A 234 -4.66 13.31 41.36
N GLY A 235 -5.31 12.57 42.27
CA GLY A 235 -5.03 12.63 43.69
C GLY A 235 -3.66 12.06 44.08
N GLY A 236 -3.15 11.09 43.34
CA GLY A 236 -1.82 10.51 43.49
C GLY A 236 -0.74 11.45 42.97
N TRP A 237 -0.95 12.03 41.79
CA TRP A 237 -0.06 13.03 41.20
C TRP A 237 0.04 14.30 42.05
N ALA A 238 -1.08 14.79 42.59
CA ALA A 238 -1.08 15.90 43.55
C ALA A 238 -0.32 15.57 44.84
N SER A 239 -0.35 14.31 45.28
CA SER A 239 0.46 13.87 46.42
C SER A 239 1.96 13.82 46.07
N TRP A 240 2.29 13.47 44.82
CA TRP A 240 3.66 13.40 44.33
C TRP A 240 4.30 14.79 44.14
N MET A 241 3.53 15.76 43.64
CA MET A 241 3.94 17.17 43.48
C MET A 241 4.06 17.94 44.83
N GLY A 242 3.82 17.29 45.96
CA GLY A 242 3.81 17.92 47.29
C GLY A 242 2.61 18.84 47.55
N TRP A 243 1.59 18.79 46.70
CA TRP A 243 0.42 19.68 46.76
C TRP A 243 -0.60 19.28 47.84
N ARG A 244 -0.51 18.05 48.34
CA ARG A 244 -1.16 17.61 49.59
C ARG A 244 -0.16 17.73 50.74
N ALA A 245 -0.06 18.91 51.33
CA ALA A 245 0.66 19.10 52.59
C ALA A 245 -0.18 18.51 53.75
N THR A 246 0.07 17.25 54.13
CA THR A 246 -0.27 16.73 55.46
C THR A 246 0.91 16.90 56.41
N THR A 247 1.35 18.14 56.61
CA THR A 247 2.26 18.50 57.71
C THR A 247 1.79 19.81 58.34
N VAL A 248 0.92 19.67 59.36
CA VAL A 248 0.72 20.71 60.36
C VAL A 248 1.84 20.53 61.38
N ARG A 249 2.96 21.25 61.24
CA ARG A 249 3.88 21.49 62.36
C ARG A 249 3.29 22.65 63.15
N ARG A 250 2.54 22.35 64.22
CA ARG A 250 2.13 23.37 65.19
C ARG A 250 3.29 23.50 66.17
N GLU A 251 4.23 24.38 65.85
CA GLU A 251 5.36 24.66 66.74
C GLU A 251 4.82 25.50 67.90
N HIS A 252 4.47 24.86 69.01
CA HIS A 252 4.13 25.56 70.24
C HIS A 252 5.45 26.01 70.88
N ARG A 253 5.94 27.19 70.48
CA ARG A 253 7.08 27.79 71.17
C ARG A 253 6.61 28.24 72.56
N SER A 254 7.30 27.73 73.57
CA SER A 254 7.11 28.08 74.98
C SER A 254 7.12 29.60 75.18
N LYS A 255 6.21 30.09 76.03
CA LYS A 255 6.14 31.49 76.47
C LYS A 255 7.49 31.94 76.99
N GLY A 256 8.11 32.88 76.28
CA GLY A 256 9.26 33.65 76.72
C GLY A 256 9.33 34.96 75.93
N SER A 257 8.92 36.05 76.58
CA SER A 257 9.12 37.46 76.24
C SER A 257 8.46 38.04 74.97
N LEU A 258 7.50 38.94 75.21
CA LEU A 258 7.08 40.12 74.42
C LEU A 258 7.56 40.21 72.95
N GLU A 259 6.73 39.79 71.99
CA GLU A 259 6.45 40.51 70.72
C GLU A 259 5.47 39.74 69.82
N GLY A 260 4.45 40.42 69.28
CA GLY A 260 3.86 40.06 67.98
C GLY A 260 2.50 39.34 67.91
N HIS A 261 1.44 39.84 68.56
CA HIS A 261 0.07 39.29 68.46
C HIS A 261 -0.72 39.63 67.17
N LEU A 262 -0.05 39.98 66.05
CA LEU A 262 -0.72 40.36 64.80
C LEU A 262 -0.21 39.65 63.53
N GLY A 263 0.89 38.89 63.58
CA GLY A 263 1.48 38.25 62.38
C GLY A 263 1.12 36.77 62.15
N GLU A 264 0.81 36.02 63.20
CA GLU A 264 0.64 34.56 63.13
C GLU A 264 -0.73 34.11 62.57
N ALA A 265 -1.77 34.92 62.78
CA ALA A 265 -3.10 34.65 62.24
C ALA A 265 -3.13 34.83 60.71
N GLU A 266 -2.38 35.80 60.18
CA GLU A 266 -2.38 36.13 58.75
C GLU A 266 -1.54 35.14 57.93
N VAL A 267 -0.39 34.66 58.45
CA VAL A 267 0.42 33.61 57.81
C VAL A 267 -0.32 32.27 57.79
N ASN A 268 -1.00 31.90 58.89
CA ASN A 268 -1.82 30.69 58.93
C ASN A 268 -3.06 30.81 58.03
N ALA A 269 -3.72 31.97 57.96
CA ALA A 269 -4.82 32.22 57.04
C ALA A 269 -4.39 32.19 55.57
N GLN A 270 -3.21 32.73 55.23
CA GLN A 270 -2.65 32.66 53.88
C GLN A 270 -2.26 31.23 53.49
N ARG A 271 -1.71 30.44 54.43
CA ARG A 271 -1.39 29.01 54.22
C ARG A 271 -2.66 28.18 54.03
N ASP A 272 -3.69 28.41 54.84
CA ASP A 272 -5.01 27.77 54.70
C ASP A 272 -5.69 28.14 53.38
N ARG A 273 -5.61 29.41 52.95
CA ARG A 273 -6.11 29.86 51.64
C ARG A 273 -5.37 29.18 50.50
N ARG A 274 -4.03 29.05 50.57
CA ARG A 274 -3.24 28.31 49.57
C ARG A 274 -3.61 26.83 49.55
N GLN A 275 -3.72 26.18 50.70
CA GLN A 275 -4.12 24.76 50.78
C GLN A 275 -5.55 24.53 50.26
N ARG A 276 -6.50 25.41 50.59
CA ARG A 276 -7.87 25.35 50.04
C ARG A 276 -7.85 25.55 48.52
N ARG A 277 -7.12 26.54 48.01
CA ARG A 277 -6.98 26.79 46.57
C ARG A 277 -6.39 25.59 45.84
N THR A 278 -5.33 25.00 46.37
CA THR A 278 -4.73 23.78 45.80
C THR A 278 -5.69 22.59 45.84
N ARG A 279 -6.46 22.42 46.93
CA ARG A 279 -7.50 21.37 46.99
C ARG A 279 -8.61 21.60 45.95
N TRP A 280 -9.09 22.83 45.79
CA TRP A 280 -10.07 23.19 44.77
C TRP A 280 -9.53 23.00 43.35
N MET A 281 -8.25 23.30 43.10
CA MET A 281 -7.60 23.01 41.82
C MET A 281 -7.53 21.52 41.52
N VAL A 282 -7.12 20.69 42.51
CA VAL A 282 -7.06 19.23 42.34
C VAL A 282 -8.44 18.62 42.09
N TYR A 283 -9.47 19.07 42.84
CA TYR A 283 -10.85 18.63 42.61
C TYR A 283 -11.40 19.14 41.28
N GLY A 284 -11.07 20.37 40.88
CA GLY A 284 -11.42 20.93 39.58
C GLY A 284 -10.81 20.14 38.43
N MET A 285 -9.50 19.84 38.47
CA MET A 285 -8.84 19.03 37.45
C MET A 285 -9.42 17.61 37.37
N ALA A 286 -9.68 16.97 38.50
CA ALA A 286 -10.27 15.63 38.51
C ALA A 286 -11.72 15.62 38.00
N ALA A 287 -12.52 16.64 38.33
CA ALA A 287 -13.88 16.80 37.83
C ALA A 287 -13.90 17.09 36.31
N ILE A 288 -13.04 17.99 35.83
CA ILE A 288 -12.90 18.29 34.38
C ILE A 288 -12.44 17.04 33.63
N GLY A 289 -11.40 16.35 34.11
CA GLY A 289 -10.91 15.12 33.48
C GLY A 289 -11.99 14.05 33.39
N THR A 290 -12.80 13.88 34.45
CA THR A 290 -13.94 12.95 34.46
C THR A 290 -15.03 13.38 33.49
N ALA A 291 -15.38 14.66 33.46
CA ALA A 291 -16.41 15.20 32.57
C ALA A 291 -16.02 15.07 31.09
N VAL A 292 -14.77 15.38 30.74
CA VAL A 292 -14.27 15.24 29.36
C VAL A 292 -14.25 13.78 28.94
N TRP A 293 -13.80 12.88 29.82
CA TRP A 293 -13.79 11.44 29.54
C TRP A 293 -15.20 10.90 29.29
N LEU A 294 -16.19 11.32 30.09
CA LEU A 294 -17.58 10.91 29.95
C LEU A 294 -18.36 11.64 28.83
N ALA A 295 -17.91 12.83 28.42
CA ALA A 295 -18.50 13.60 27.32
C ALA A 295 -18.24 12.97 25.95
N ALA A 296 -17.18 12.17 25.84
CA ALA A 296 -16.92 11.30 24.70
C ALA A 296 -17.88 10.11 24.67
N LYS A 297 -19.19 10.38 24.58
CA LYS A 297 -20.15 9.36 24.18
C LYS A 297 -20.01 9.17 22.67
N PRO A 298 -19.95 7.94 22.16
CA PRO A 298 -20.07 7.73 20.72
C PRO A 298 -21.41 8.32 20.28
N ALA A 299 -21.36 9.43 19.53
CA ALA A 299 -22.53 9.98 18.90
C ALA A 299 -23.11 8.87 18.01
N GLN A 300 -24.33 8.44 18.31
CA GLN A 300 -25.10 7.61 17.41
C GLN A 300 -25.28 8.44 16.14
N SER A 301 -24.52 8.15 15.09
CA SER A 301 -24.93 8.52 13.75
C SER A 301 -26.25 7.81 13.52
N ALA A 302 -27.35 8.56 13.53
CA ALA A 302 -28.62 8.07 13.04
C ALA A 302 -28.44 7.80 11.54
N ASP A 303 -28.00 6.59 11.21
CA ASP A 303 -28.15 6.04 9.87
C ASP A 303 -29.65 6.10 9.57
N GLN A 304 -30.05 6.95 8.62
CA GLN A 304 -31.45 7.03 8.19
C GLN A 304 -31.88 5.66 7.68
N LEU A 305 -32.69 4.97 8.48
CA LEU A 305 -33.35 3.73 8.09
C LEU A 305 -34.47 4.10 7.12
N VAL A 306 -34.32 3.68 5.87
CA VAL A 306 -35.33 3.83 4.83
C VAL A 306 -36.30 2.66 4.94
N GLN A 307 -37.59 2.96 5.01
CA GLN A 307 -38.64 1.95 4.96
C GLN A 307 -38.98 1.69 3.49
N HIS A 308 -38.73 0.46 3.03
CA HIS A 308 -39.09 -0.03 1.70
C HIS A 308 -39.86 -1.33 1.88
N ASP A 309 -40.81 -1.66 1.00
CA ASP A 309 -41.91 -2.65 1.14
C ASP A 309 -41.59 -4.03 1.78
N SER A 310 -40.32 -4.38 1.99
CA SER A 310 -39.82 -5.63 2.62
C SER A 310 -39.09 -5.46 3.96
N GLY A 311 -38.94 -4.25 4.52
CA GLY A 311 -38.28 -4.02 5.82
C GLY A 311 -37.68 -2.62 6.02
N GLN A 312 -37.02 -2.41 7.16
CA GLN A 312 -36.15 -1.24 7.37
C GLN A 312 -34.77 -1.55 6.78
N TYR A 313 -34.22 -0.65 5.98
CA TYR A 313 -32.91 -0.79 5.33
C TYR A 313 -32.02 0.42 5.58
N LYS A 314 -30.71 0.23 5.64
CA LYS A 314 -29.74 1.31 5.55
C LYS A 314 -29.43 1.59 4.08
N ALA A 315 -29.73 2.79 3.61
CA ALA A 315 -29.41 3.22 2.26
C ALA A 315 -27.95 3.70 2.19
N VAL A 316 -27.17 3.14 1.27
CA VAL A 316 -25.81 3.59 0.94
C VAL A 316 -25.83 4.14 -0.48
N LYS A 317 -25.46 5.41 -0.64
CA LYS A 317 -25.38 6.09 -1.93
C LYS A 317 -23.95 6.09 -2.45
N GLU A 318 -23.77 5.70 -3.70
CA GLU A 318 -22.50 5.82 -4.43
C GLU A 318 -22.77 6.28 -5.87
N GLY A 319 -22.17 7.39 -6.27
CA GLY A 319 -22.51 8.05 -7.52
C GLY A 319 -23.98 8.48 -7.51
N LEU A 320 -24.69 8.16 -8.60
CA LEU A 320 -26.13 8.39 -8.70
C LEU A 320 -26.97 7.23 -8.14
N ALA A 321 -26.34 6.07 -7.88
CA ALA A 321 -27.03 4.87 -7.45
C ALA A 321 -27.10 4.78 -5.92
N SER A 322 -28.21 4.23 -5.42
CA SER A 322 -28.39 3.91 -4.00
C SER A 322 -28.69 2.44 -3.82
N ILE A 323 -28.04 1.78 -2.86
CA ILE A 323 -28.31 0.38 -2.52
C ILE A 323 -28.87 0.28 -1.11
N LEU A 324 -29.78 -0.68 -0.92
CA LEU A 324 -30.39 -0.98 0.35
C LEU A 324 -29.64 -2.15 0.99
N THR A 325 -29.09 -1.90 2.18
CA THR A 325 -28.44 -2.93 2.99
C THR A 325 -29.30 -3.25 4.21
N PRO A 326 -29.58 -4.53 4.52
CA PRO A 326 -30.36 -4.87 5.69
C PRO A 326 -29.61 -4.40 6.95
N PRO A 327 -30.29 -3.80 7.96
CA PRO A 327 -29.69 -3.48 9.24
C PRO A 327 -29.23 -4.81 9.84
N THR A 328 -27.98 -4.87 10.28
CA THR A 328 -27.31 -6.06 10.79
C THR A 328 -28.20 -6.75 11.83
N GLN A 329 -28.96 -7.78 11.43
CA GLN A 329 -29.69 -8.60 12.39
C GLN A 329 -28.65 -9.41 13.16
N SER A 330 -28.75 -9.34 14.48
CA SER A 330 -27.98 -10.12 15.43
C SER A 330 -27.85 -11.57 14.97
N LYS A 331 -26.62 -12.07 14.87
CA LYS A 331 -26.35 -13.51 14.96
C LYS A 331 -26.76 -13.99 16.36
N THR A 332 -28.05 -14.15 16.59
CA THR A 332 -28.58 -14.89 17.73
C THR A 332 -28.56 -16.35 17.33
N GLN A 333 -27.42 -17.02 17.53
CA GLN A 333 -27.43 -18.48 17.56
C GLN A 333 -28.18 -18.90 18.83
N THR A 334 -29.47 -19.16 18.70
CA THR A 334 -30.16 -20.09 19.59
C THR A 334 -29.51 -21.45 19.40
N LYS A 335 -28.67 -21.84 20.37
CA LYS A 335 -28.36 -23.24 20.62
C LYS A 335 -29.68 -23.91 21.00
N ASP A 336 -30.26 -24.68 20.09
CA ASP A 336 -31.03 -25.91 20.34
C ASP A 336 -31.88 -26.25 19.11
N ALA A 337 -31.26 -26.84 18.08
CA ALA A 337 -31.94 -27.71 17.11
C ALA A 337 -30.91 -28.55 16.34
N ARG A 338 -31.19 -29.84 16.18
CA ARG A 338 -30.38 -30.83 15.44
C ARG A 338 -30.27 -30.48 13.95
N PRO A 339 -29.24 -30.98 13.23
CA PRO A 339 -28.99 -30.58 11.85
C PRO A 339 -29.82 -31.44 10.90
N ASP A 340 -30.96 -30.94 10.44
CA ASP A 340 -31.67 -31.48 9.28
C ASP A 340 -32.56 -30.40 8.67
N ARG A 341 -32.02 -29.68 7.67
CA ARG A 341 -32.65 -29.03 6.48
C ARG A 341 -31.81 -27.82 6.01
N PRO A 342 -31.52 -27.67 4.71
CA PRO A 342 -30.79 -26.54 4.18
C PRO A 342 -31.79 -25.47 3.72
N ASP A 343 -32.20 -24.54 4.58
CA ASP A 343 -33.01 -23.39 4.14
C ASP A 343 -32.60 -22.09 4.83
N HIS A 344 -32.20 -21.12 3.99
CA HIS A 344 -32.18 -19.67 4.19
C HIS A 344 -31.34 -19.08 5.35
N GLU A 345 -30.01 -19.21 5.29
CA GLU A 345 -29.16 -18.14 5.83
C GLU A 345 -29.25 -16.92 4.90
N VAL A 346 -29.88 -15.83 5.37
CA VAL A 346 -29.87 -14.54 4.69
C VAL A 346 -28.44 -14.00 4.72
N GLN A 347 -27.66 -14.34 3.69
CA GLN A 347 -26.33 -13.76 3.47
C GLN A 347 -26.45 -12.23 3.40
N SER A 348 -25.69 -11.55 4.25
CA SER A 348 -25.54 -10.10 4.20
C SER A 348 -25.04 -9.70 2.81
N VAL A 349 -25.81 -8.87 2.12
CA VAL A 349 -25.52 -8.46 0.75
C VAL A 349 -24.16 -7.74 0.69
N PHE A 350 -23.29 -8.17 -0.22
CA PHE A 350 -21.89 -7.71 -0.26
C PHE A 350 -21.76 -6.31 -0.87
N TYR A 351 -21.18 -5.38 -0.10
CA TYR A 351 -20.75 -4.06 -0.56
C TYR A 351 -19.36 -3.75 0.01
N ASN A 352 -18.41 -3.40 -0.85
CA ASN A 352 -17.08 -2.94 -0.45
C ASN A 352 -16.85 -1.49 -0.90
N PRO A 353 -16.75 -0.52 0.05
CA PRO A 353 -16.50 0.88 -0.28
C PRO A 353 -15.12 1.13 -0.89
N ILE A 354 -14.13 0.26 -0.67
CA ILE A 354 -12.78 0.43 -1.26
C ILE A 354 -12.81 0.34 -2.79
N GLN A 355 -13.78 -0.38 -3.34
CA GLN A 355 -13.95 -0.58 -4.78
C GLN A 355 -14.62 0.63 -5.48
N GLN A 356 -14.91 1.73 -4.78
CA GLN A 356 -15.50 2.94 -5.38
C GLN A 356 -14.62 3.50 -6.51
N PHE A 357 -13.29 3.53 -6.33
CA PHE A 357 -12.37 3.94 -7.39
C PHE A 357 -12.47 3.05 -8.64
N ASN A 358 -12.60 1.74 -8.46
CA ASN A 358 -12.76 0.79 -9.58
C ASN A 358 -14.06 1.08 -10.35
N ARG A 359 -15.15 1.34 -9.62
CA ARG A 359 -16.47 1.62 -10.21
C ARG A 359 -16.51 2.98 -10.91
N ASP A 360 -15.96 4.04 -10.30
CA ASP A 360 -15.83 5.36 -10.92
C ASP A 360 -15.01 5.28 -12.22
N LEU A 361 -13.84 4.62 -12.17
CA LEU A 361 -13.01 4.40 -13.35
C LEU A 361 -13.74 3.62 -14.43
N SER A 362 -14.49 2.57 -14.05
CA SER A 362 -15.21 1.73 -15.00
C SER A 362 -16.33 2.50 -15.72
N VAL A 363 -17.08 3.34 -15.01
CA VAL A 363 -18.11 4.20 -15.64
C VAL A 363 -17.48 5.14 -16.66
N LEU A 364 -16.39 5.84 -16.30
CA LEU A 364 -15.71 6.78 -17.20
C LEU A 364 -15.07 6.08 -18.40
N ALA A 365 -14.42 4.93 -18.18
CA ALA A 365 -13.81 4.13 -19.22
C ALA A 365 -14.88 3.62 -20.23
N ILE A 366 -15.97 3.04 -19.72
CA ILE A 366 -17.06 2.56 -20.58
C ILE A 366 -17.73 3.71 -21.33
N ARG A 367 -17.89 4.87 -20.70
CA ARG A 367 -18.42 6.07 -21.35
C ARG A 367 -17.52 6.53 -22.51
N ALA A 368 -16.21 6.63 -22.29
CA ALA A 368 -15.24 6.96 -23.34
C ALA A 368 -15.26 5.97 -24.51
N PHE A 369 -15.36 4.68 -24.20
CA PHE A 369 -15.47 3.64 -25.22
C PHE A 369 -16.81 3.67 -25.96
N GLY A 370 -17.91 3.92 -25.26
CA GLY A 370 -19.23 4.00 -25.86
C GLY A 370 -19.37 5.18 -26.83
N GLU A 371 -18.78 6.34 -26.51
CA GLU A 371 -18.67 7.46 -27.46
C GLU A 371 -17.93 7.04 -28.74
N HIS A 372 -16.85 6.26 -28.61
CA HIS A 372 -16.12 5.70 -29.76
C HIS A 372 -16.99 4.74 -30.58
N VAL A 373 -17.75 3.85 -29.93
CA VAL A 373 -18.64 2.89 -30.62
C VAL A 373 -19.74 3.63 -31.39
N LEU A 374 -20.37 4.63 -30.76
CA LEU A 374 -21.42 5.44 -31.40
C LEU A 374 -20.87 6.23 -32.59
N ALA A 375 -19.72 6.90 -32.43
CA ALA A 375 -19.05 7.63 -33.51
C ALA A 375 -18.63 6.68 -34.66
N SER A 376 -18.14 5.48 -34.34
CA SER A 376 -17.77 4.47 -35.33
C SER A 376 -18.98 3.94 -36.09
N LYS A 377 -20.11 3.70 -35.41
CA LYS A 377 -21.38 3.31 -36.05
C LYS A 377 -21.89 4.43 -36.97
N LYS A 378 -21.85 5.69 -36.53
CA LYS A 378 -22.22 6.87 -37.34
C LYS A 378 -21.35 6.99 -38.60
N LYS A 379 -20.02 6.91 -38.47
CA LYS A 379 -19.08 6.96 -39.61
C LYS A 379 -19.29 5.80 -40.60
N LYS A 380 -19.58 4.58 -40.12
CA LYS A 380 -19.92 3.43 -40.98
C LYS A 380 -21.23 3.67 -41.73
N ALA A 381 -22.26 4.20 -41.06
CA ALA A 381 -23.54 4.53 -41.68
C ALA A 381 -23.40 5.62 -42.76
N GLU A 382 -22.63 6.67 -42.49
CA GLU A 382 -22.32 7.74 -43.45
C GLU A 382 -21.56 7.21 -44.68
N LYS A 383 -20.53 6.37 -44.48
CA LYS A 383 -19.82 5.71 -45.59
C LYS A 383 -20.74 4.82 -46.42
N ARG A 384 -21.69 4.11 -45.79
CA ARG A 384 -22.69 3.29 -46.50
C ARG A 384 -23.63 4.18 -47.33
N LYS A 385 -24.11 5.30 -46.78
CA LYS A 385 -24.92 6.29 -47.53
C LYS A 385 -24.14 6.90 -48.71
N GLN A 386 -22.85 7.21 -48.53
CA GLN A 386 -21.98 7.70 -49.61
C GLN A 386 -21.75 6.65 -50.71
N ARG A 387 -21.57 5.37 -50.38
CA ARG A 387 -21.47 4.30 -51.38
C ARG A 387 -22.77 4.11 -52.18
N VAL A 388 -23.92 4.17 -51.51
CA VAL A 388 -25.24 4.04 -52.17
C VAL A 388 -25.53 5.23 -53.09
N THR A 389 -25.15 6.45 -52.69
CA THR A 389 -25.30 7.66 -53.52
C THR A 389 -24.27 7.74 -54.66
N GLY A 390 -23.04 7.26 -54.44
CA GLY A 390 -22.00 7.14 -55.47
C GLY A 390 -22.35 6.13 -56.57
N ASN A 391 -22.96 4.99 -56.22
CA ASN A 391 -23.41 4.01 -57.21
C ASN A 391 -24.56 4.51 -58.10
N LYS A 392 -25.38 5.48 -57.65
CA LYS A 392 -26.43 6.07 -58.50
C LYS A 392 -25.88 7.00 -59.59
N LYS A 393 -24.65 7.50 -59.49
CA LYS A 393 -23.99 8.32 -60.54
C LYS A 393 -23.15 7.50 -61.53
N GLY A 394 -22.85 6.23 -61.24
CA GLY A 394 -22.00 5.37 -62.07
C GLY A 394 -22.73 4.59 -63.17
N THR A 395 -24.04 4.39 -63.07
CA THR A 395 -24.81 3.51 -63.98
C THR A 395 -25.45 4.21 -65.19
N LYS A 396 -25.02 5.44 -65.53
CA LYS A 396 -25.54 6.19 -66.70
C LYS A 396 -24.53 6.42 -67.83
N ARG A 397 -23.33 5.81 -67.77
CA ARG A 397 -22.30 5.89 -68.82
C ARG A 397 -21.59 4.54 -69.04
N LYS A 398 -22.33 3.52 -69.51
CA LYS A 398 -21.82 2.39 -70.29
C LYS A 398 -22.95 1.38 -70.53
N ARG A 399 -23.82 1.67 -71.50
CA ARG A 399 -24.62 0.64 -72.18
C ARG A 399 -25.18 1.22 -73.48
N GLU A 400 -24.31 1.36 -74.47
CA GLU A 400 -24.62 1.38 -75.90
C GLU A 400 -23.30 1.01 -76.59
N GLU A 401 -23.38 0.12 -77.60
CA GLU A 401 -22.30 -0.61 -78.28
C GLU A 401 -21.72 -1.79 -77.45
N GLU A 402 -21.74 -3.06 -77.87
CA GLU A 402 -22.11 -3.69 -79.14
C GLU A 402 -22.38 -5.19 -78.87
N ILE A 403 -23.23 -5.77 -79.70
CA ILE A 403 -23.58 -7.19 -79.80
C ILE A 403 -22.65 -7.82 -80.84
N GLY A 404 -22.05 -8.99 -80.56
CA GLY A 404 -21.50 -9.83 -81.63
C GLY A 404 -20.52 -10.94 -81.20
N LEU A 405 -21.02 -12.18 -81.28
CA LEU A 405 -20.34 -13.44 -81.69
C LEU A 405 -19.24 -14.01 -80.76
N GLU A 406 -19.50 -15.17 -80.12
CA GLU A 406 -19.07 -16.54 -80.54
C GLU A 406 -17.54 -16.75 -80.35
N GLU A 407 -16.98 -17.79 -79.73
CA GLU A 407 -17.37 -19.19 -79.63
C GLU A 407 -16.51 -19.91 -78.55
N LYS A 408 -17.15 -20.89 -77.87
CA LYS A 408 -16.69 -22.26 -77.56
C LYS A 408 -15.64 -22.64 -76.49
N GLN A 409 -16.15 -23.63 -75.73
CA GLN A 409 -15.59 -24.87 -75.17
C GLN A 409 -14.98 -24.81 -73.75
N GLU A 410 -15.72 -25.32 -72.74
CA GLU A 410 -15.91 -26.75 -72.37
C GLU A 410 -14.66 -27.26 -71.62
N THR A 411 -14.74 -27.95 -70.48
CA THR A 411 -15.75 -28.90 -70.01
C THR A 411 -15.73 -29.06 -68.48
N GLU A 412 -16.91 -29.47 -67.97
CA GLU A 412 -17.25 -30.43 -66.91
C GLU A 412 -16.83 -30.13 -65.45
N ASP A 413 -17.78 -29.90 -64.53
CA ASP A 413 -18.82 -30.81 -63.96
C ASP A 413 -18.19 -31.79 -62.95
N VAL A 414 -18.71 -32.01 -61.74
CA VAL A 414 -20.09 -32.33 -61.30
C VAL A 414 -20.17 -31.89 -59.82
N GLN A 415 -21.16 -31.09 -59.36
CA GLN A 415 -22.53 -31.46 -58.94
C GLN A 415 -22.53 -32.47 -57.75
N GLU A 416 -23.47 -32.56 -56.82
CA GLU A 416 -24.73 -31.91 -56.47
C GLU A 416 -25.06 -32.49 -55.06
N SER A 417 -25.79 -31.87 -54.15
CA SER A 417 -27.26 -31.73 -54.17
C SER A 417 -27.67 -31.09 -52.82
N LYS A 418 -28.32 -29.91 -52.79
CA LYS A 418 -29.75 -29.59 -53.03
C LYS A 418 -30.67 -30.31 -52.02
N VAL A 419 -31.54 -29.60 -51.30
CA VAL A 419 -32.93 -29.21 -51.65
C VAL A 419 -33.43 -28.33 -50.47
N ALA A 420 -34.28 -27.31 -50.55
CA ALA A 420 -34.88 -26.50 -51.62
C ALA A 420 -35.48 -25.24 -50.96
N GLU A 421 -35.53 -24.15 -51.71
CA GLU A 421 -36.33 -22.96 -51.44
C GLU A 421 -37.82 -23.21 -51.69
N ASN A 422 -38.68 -22.49 -50.98
CA ASN A 422 -39.93 -21.98 -51.53
C ASN A 422 -40.03 -20.49 -51.19
N ASN A 423 -40.00 -19.66 -52.24
CA ASN A 423 -40.37 -18.26 -52.22
C ASN A 423 -41.89 -18.14 -52.40
N GLU A 424 -42.49 -17.14 -51.78
CA GLU A 424 -43.43 -16.20 -52.42
C GLU A 424 -43.62 -14.96 -51.51
N PRO A 425 -44.00 -13.81 -52.08
CA PRO A 425 -43.53 -12.48 -51.69
C PRO A 425 -44.62 -11.63 -51.01
N VAL A 426 -44.26 -10.42 -50.57
CA VAL A 426 -45.01 -9.13 -50.74
C VAL A 426 -44.68 -8.16 -49.60
N ALA A 427 -44.29 -6.93 -50.02
CA ALA A 427 -44.45 -5.61 -49.36
C ALA A 427 -43.83 -5.43 -47.95
N GLU A 428 -43.29 -4.29 -47.53
CA GLU A 428 -43.34 -2.92 -48.00
C GLU A 428 -42.18 -2.20 -47.29
N SER A 429 -41.52 -1.28 -47.99
CA SER A 429 -40.45 -0.45 -47.42
C SER A 429 -41.01 0.54 -46.40
N HIS A 430 -40.94 0.20 -45.11
CA HIS A 430 -41.10 1.19 -44.05
C HIS A 430 -39.84 2.06 -43.95
N PRO A 431 -39.98 3.39 -43.76
CA PRO A 431 -38.84 4.25 -43.50
C PRO A 431 -38.23 3.84 -42.17
N GLU A 432 -36.94 3.46 -42.16
CA GLU A 432 -36.18 3.21 -40.94
C GLU A 432 -36.28 4.46 -40.05
N GLN A 433 -37.15 4.40 -39.04
CA GLN A 433 -37.20 5.38 -37.97
C GLN A 433 -35.82 5.39 -37.30
N ASN A 434 -35.25 6.59 -37.13
CA ASN A 434 -33.99 6.85 -36.42
C ASN A 434 -34.04 6.32 -34.98
N THR A 435 -33.91 5.02 -34.78
CA THR A 435 -33.72 4.41 -33.47
C THR A 435 -32.26 4.66 -33.06
N PRO A 436 -32.00 5.19 -31.85
CA PRO A 436 -30.63 5.40 -31.39
C PRO A 436 -29.87 4.05 -31.36
N PRO A 437 -28.56 4.04 -31.64
CA PRO A 437 -27.82 2.79 -31.69
C PRO A 437 -27.86 2.07 -30.34
N SER A 438 -28.21 0.78 -30.33
CA SER A 438 -28.18 -0.01 -29.10
C SER A 438 -26.75 -0.17 -28.57
N PHE A 439 -26.62 -0.08 -27.24
CA PHE A 439 -25.39 -0.26 -26.49
C PHE A 439 -25.68 -1.14 -25.28
N THR A 440 -25.20 -2.38 -25.33
CA THR A 440 -25.53 -3.43 -24.34
C THR A 440 -24.33 -3.76 -23.46
N ILE A 441 -24.56 -3.78 -22.15
CA ILE A 441 -23.53 -4.02 -21.13
C ILE A 441 -23.93 -5.25 -20.31
N LEU A 442 -22.98 -6.14 -20.04
CA LEU A 442 -23.13 -7.24 -19.09
C LEU A 442 -22.27 -6.97 -17.85
N ASP A 443 -22.94 -6.89 -16.69
CA ASP A 443 -22.32 -7.01 -15.38
C ASP A 443 -22.43 -8.49 -14.95
N ALA A 444 -21.35 -9.25 -15.14
CA ALA A 444 -21.41 -10.71 -15.10
C ALA A 444 -21.52 -11.29 -13.67
N LEU A 445 -21.01 -10.57 -12.67
CA LEU A 445 -21.01 -10.95 -11.25
C LEU A 445 -21.46 -9.75 -10.40
N SER A 446 -22.76 -9.48 -10.41
CA SER A 446 -23.31 -8.17 -10.05
C SER A 446 -23.60 -7.98 -8.55
N ALA A 447 -23.72 -9.05 -7.76
CA ALA A 447 -24.04 -9.03 -6.34
C ALA A 447 -25.26 -8.13 -6.00
N THR A 448 -25.03 -6.97 -5.38
CA THR A 448 -26.07 -5.98 -5.05
C THR A 448 -26.72 -5.33 -6.27
N GLY A 449 -26.12 -5.42 -7.45
CA GLY A 449 -26.51 -4.64 -8.62
C GLY A 449 -25.78 -3.30 -8.74
N LEU A 450 -24.89 -2.92 -7.82
CA LEU A 450 -24.36 -1.55 -7.76
C LEU A 450 -23.65 -1.12 -9.04
N ARG A 451 -22.81 -1.97 -9.66
CA ARG A 451 -22.17 -1.67 -10.95
C ARG A 451 -23.20 -1.45 -12.04
N ALA A 452 -24.14 -2.39 -12.20
CA ALA A 452 -25.24 -2.27 -13.16
C ALA A 452 -26.11 -1.01 -12.96
N LEU A 453 -26.42 -0.64 -11.71
CA LEU A 453 -27.16 0.58 -11.36
C LEU A 453 -26.40 1.83 -11.80
N ARG A 454 -25.10 1.89 -11.52
CA ARG A 454 -24.24 3.00 -11.94
C ARG A 454 -24.10 3.06 -13.45
N TYR A 455 -23.92 1.93 -14.13
CA TYR A 455 -23.89 1.89 -15.60
C TYR A 455 -25.19 2.40 -16.22
N ALA A 456 -26.35 2.00 -15.71
CA ALA A 456 -27.64 2.42 -16.26
C ALA A 456 -28.00 3.90 -15.97
N SER A 457 -27.50 4.46 -14.87
CA SER A 457 -27.77 5.84 -14.44
C SER A 457 -26.76 6.85 -14.98
N GLU A 458 -25.47 6.52 -14.97
CA GLU A 458 -24.38 7.44 -15.28
C GLU A 458 -23.93 7.38 -16.75
N ILE A 459 -24.29 6.32 -17.50
CA ILE A 459 -23.98 6.20 -18.94
C ILE A 459 -25.25 6.55 -19.74
N PRO A 460 -25.31 7.73 -20.40
CA PRO A 460 -26.55 8.25 -20.94
C PRO A 460 -27.11 7.42 -22.10
N PHE A 461 -26.25 6.79 -22.90
CA PHE A 461 -26.61 6.03 -24.09
C PHE A 461 -26.71 4.51 -23.84
N SER A 462 -26.59 4.02 -22.61
CA SER A 462 -26.77 2.59 -22.31
C SER A 462 -28.23 2.20 -22.58
N THR A 463 -28.47 1.25 -23.48
CA THR A 463 -29.83 0.82 -23.81
C THR A 463 -30.30 -0.35 -22.96
N CYS A 464 -29.39 -1.28 -22.63
CA CYS A 464 -29.70 -2.43 -21.78
C CYS A 464 -28.46 -2.81 -20.96
N VAL A 465 -28.65 -2.99 -19.66
CA VAL A 465 -27.63 -3.49 -18.74
C VAL A 465 -28.14 -4.80 -18.15
N VAL A 466 -27.50 -5.91 -18.49
CA VAL A 466 -27.80 -7.20 -17.87
C VAL A 466 -26.97 -7.33 -16.61
N ALA A 467 -27.63 -7.62 -15.49
CA ALA A 467 -27.00 -7.82 -14.20
C ALA A 467 -27.16 -9.29 -13.81
N ASN A 468 -26.07 -10.07 -13.87
CA ASN A 468 -26.08 -11.50 -13.61
C ASN A 468 -25.48 -11.81 -12.23
N ASP A 469 -26.09 -12.75 -11.50
CA ASP A 469 -25.50 -13.34 -10.31
C ASP A 469 -25.95 -14.80 -10.16
N LEU A 470 -25.09 -15.63 -9.54
CA LEU A 470 -25.41 -17.03 -9.26
C LEU A 470 -26.38 -17.16 -8.08
N SER A 471 -26.33 -16.23 -7.12
CA SER A 471 -27.09 -16.32 -5.88
C SER A 471 -28.52 -15.77 -6.03
N PRO A 472 -29.57 -16.57 -5.73
CA PRO A 472 -30.95 -16.07 -5.74
C PRO A 472 -31.18 -14.90 -4.78
N SER A 473 -30.50 -14.87 -3.63
CA SER A 473 -30.64 -13.80 -2.63
C SER A 473 -30.02 -12.48 -3.12
N ALA A 474 -28.89 -12.56 -3.84
CA ALA A 474 -28.28 -11.41 -4.47
C ALA A 474 -29.21 -10.81 -5.54
N ILE A 475 -29.82 -11.66 -6.37
CA ILE A 475 -30.80 -11.22 -7.38
C ILE A 475 -32.05 -10.60 -6.74
N GLN A 476 -32.54 -11.13 -5.62
CA GLN A 476 -33.66 -10.51 -4.90
C GLN A 476 -33.30 -9.11 -4.40
N SER A 477 -32.13 -8.95 -3.76
CA SER A 477 -31.64 -7.64 -3.32
C SER A 477 -31.44 -6.68 -4.49
N MET A 478 -30.89 -7.18 -5.60
CA MET A 478 -30.69 -6.42 -6.82
C MET A 478 -32.01 -5.93 -7.40
N LYS A 479 -33.05 -6.77 -7.46
CA LYS A 479 -34.40 -6.36 -7.92
C LYS A 479 -34.94 -5.21 -7.07
N THR A 480 -34.85 -5.32 -5.73
CA THR A 480 -35.26 -4.25 -4.81
C THR A 480 -34.45 -2.97 -5.05
N ASN A 481 -33.13 -3.07 -5.26
CA ASN A 481 -32.31 -1.90 -5.56
C ASN A 481 -32.66 -1.28 -6.93
N VAL A 482 -32.94 -2.08 -7.95
CA VAL A 482 -33.36 -1.62 -9.29
C VAL A 482 -34.68 -0.87 -9.23
N GLU A 483 -35.64 -1.38 -8.45
CA GLU A 483 -36.93 -0.74 -8.19
C GLU A 483 -36.75 0.58 -7.45
N TYR A 484 -35.95 0.59 -6.38
CA TYR A 484 -35.67 1.79 -5.57
C TYR A 484 -35.07 2.94 -6.39
N ASN A 485 -34.22 2.64 -7.38
CA ASN A 485 -33.62 3.64 -8.26
C ASN A 485 -34.48 3.97 -9.51
N GLY A 486 -35.62 3.29 -9.71
CA GLY A 486 -36.48 3.50 -10.88
C GLY A 486 -35.87 3.05 -12.21
N LEU A 487 -34.91 2.11 -12.20
CA LEU A 487 -34.10 1.72 -13.37
C LEU A 487 -34.57 0.43 -14.06
N GLY A 488 -35.73 -0.12 -13.68
CA GLY A 488 -36.25 -1.41 -14.19
C GLY A 488 -36.46 -1.48 -15.71
N LYS A 489 -36.54 -0.34 -16.42
CA LYS A 489 -36.61 -0.31 -17.89
C LYS A 489 -35.27 -0.55 -18.58
N LYS A 490 -34.16 -0.24 -17.91
CA LYS A 490 -32.80 -0.36 -18.47
C LYS A 490 -32.06 -1.59 -17.98
N ILE A 491 -32.36 -2.06 -16.77
CA ILE A 491 -31.64 -3.17 -16.12
C ILE A 491 -32.45 -4.46 -16.22
N GLN A 492 -31.78 -5.53 -16.65
CA GLN A 492 -32.35 -6.88 -16.71
C GLN A 492 -31.60 -7.80 -15.73
N PRO A 493 -32.19 -8.15 -14.59
CA PRO A 493 -31.61 -9.12 -13.66
C PRO A 493 -31.66 -10.54 -14.26
N ASN A 494 -30.55 -11.27 -14.22
CA ASN A 494 -30.46 -12.67 -14.63
C ASN A 494 -29.89 -13.53 -13.50
N ILE A 495 -30.50 -14.69 -13.26
CA ILE A 495 -30.01 -15.68 -12.30
C ILE A 495 -29.28 -16.81 -13.04
N GLY A 496 -28.00 -17.03 -12.74
CA GLY A 496 -27.25 -18.14 -13.33
C GLY A 496 -25.73 -18.03 -13.22
N ASP A 497 -25.04 -19.13 -13.55
CA ASP A 497 -23.58 -19.13 -13.71
C ASP A 497 -23.20 -18.20 -14.87
N ALA A 498 -22.31 -17.23 -14.59
CA ALA A 498 -21.86 -16.24 -15.56
C ALA A 498 -21.29 -16.86 -16.84
N ARG A 499 -20.59 -18.01 -16.74
CA ARG A 499 -20.03 -18.72 -17.91
C ARG A 499 -21.15 -19.30 -18.76
N ALA A 500 -22.08 -20.02 -18.13
CA ALA A 500 -23.21 -20.62 -18.83
C ALA A 500 -24.07 -19.56 -19.53
N TYR A 501 -24.30 -18.41 -18.86
CA TYR A 501 -25.03 -17.30 -19.43
C TYR A 501 -24.29 -16.66 -20.61
N MET A 502 -22.98 -16.42 -20.51
CA MET A 502 -22.20 -15.89 -21.62
C MET A 502 -22.16 -16.85 -22.82
N TYR A 503 -22.09 -18.16 -22.58
CA TYR A 503 -22.16 -19.17 -23.64
C TYR A 503 -23.54 -19.26 -24.29
N SER A 504 -24.63 -19.14 -23.52
CA SER A 504 -25.98 -19.16 -24.09
C SER A 504 -26.24 -17.97 -25.02
N CYS A 505 -25.56 -16.84 -24.79
CA CYS A 505 -25.63 -15.65 -25.64
C CYS A 505 -24.95 -15.80 -27.02
N ILE A 506 -24.24 -16.90 -27.29
CA ILE A 506 -23.53 -17.14 -28.56
C ILE A 506 -24.47 -17.66 -29.66
N SER A 507 -25.44 -18.50 -29.29
CA SER A 507 -26.36 -19.16 -30.23
C SER A 507 -27.80 -18.76 -29.93
N PRO A 508 -28.38 -17.78 -30.64
CA PRO A 508 -29.73 -17.27 -30.38
C PRO A 508 -30.88 -18.25 -30.71
N GLY A 509 -30.60 -19.53 -30.91
CA GLY A 509 -31.55 -20.53 -31.43
C GLY A 509 -32.27 -21.41 -30.40
N SER A 510 -31.98 -21.32 -29.09
CA SER A 510 -32.57 -22.25 -28.12
C SER A 510 -32.72 -21.64 -26.71
N SER A 511 -33.77 -20.84 -26.51
CA SER A 511 -34.74 -20.99 -25.40
C SER A 511 -35.59 -19.74 -25.26
N ASN A 512 -36.90 -19.90 -25.44
CA ASN A 512 -37.93 -19.00 -24.96
C ASN A 512 -37.93 -19.02 -23.41
N SER A 513 -37.47 -17.94 -22.78
CA SER A 513 -37.86 -17.60 -21.41
C SER A 513 -37.78 -16.09 -21.19
N GLN A 514 -38.95 -15.44 -21.18
CA GLN A 514 -39.25 -14.12 -20.61
C GLN A 514 -38.13 -13.05 -20.69
N GLY A 515 -38.13 -12.24 -21.76
CA GLY A 515 -37.56 -10.88 -21.74
C GLY A 515 -36.04 -10.74 -21.54
N THR A 516 -35.28 -11.83 -21.53
CA THR A 516 -33.82 -11.83 -21.38
C THR A 516 -33.13 -11.48 -22.71
N HIS A 517 -32.09 -10.65 -22.66
CA HIS A 517 -31.27 -10.30 -23.83
C HIS A 517 -30.62 -11.55 -24.45
N THR A 518 -30.84 -11.79 -25.75
CA THR A 518 -30.46 -13.04 -26.46
C THR A 518 -29.25 -12.88 -27.41
N GLY A 519 -28.35 -11.92 -27.16
CA GLY A 519 -27.19 -11.68 -28.03
C GLY A 519 -25.90 -11.37 -27.30
N LYS A 520 -24.83 -11.19 -28.08
CA LYS A 520 -23.53 -10.73 -27.58
C LYS A 520 -23.59 -9.31 -27.02
N PHE A 521 -22.62 -8.91 -26.21
CA PHE A 521 -22.59 -7.60 -25.55
C PHE A 521 -21.57 -6.64 -26.17
N ASP A 522 -21.86 -5.33 -26.19
CA ASP A 522 -20.86 -4.31 -26.58
C ASP A 522 -19.78 -4.18 -25.48
N VAL A 523 -20.16 -4.41 -24.21
CA VAL A 523 -19.27 -4.38 -23.04
C VAL A 523 -19.56 -5.56 -22.12
N ILE A 524 -18.52 -6.24 -21.66
CA ILE A 524 -18.61 -7.25 -20.59
C ILE A 524 -17.70 -6.82 -19.45
N ASP A 525 -18.22 -6.79 -18.23
CA ASP A 525 -17.46 -6.52 -17.01
C ASP A 525 -17.40 -7.77 -16.12
N LEU A 526 -16.18 -8.25 -15.90
CA LEU A 526 -15.86 -9.38 -15.03
C LEU A 526 -15.24 -8.84 -13.73
N ASP A 527 -15.98 -8.91 -12.63
CA ASP A 527 -15.51 -8.49 -11.30
C ASP A 527 -15.67 -9.60 -10.23
N PRO A 528 -15.01 -10.75 -10.39
CA PRO A 528 -15.12 -11.84 -9.42
C PRO A 528 -14.28 -11.62 -8.16
N TYR A 529 -14.61 -12.38 -7.11
CA TYR A 529 -13.71 -12.59 -5.99
C TYR A 529 -12.53 -13.46 -6.40
N GLY A 530 -11.32 -12.99 -6.13
CA GLY A 530 -10.10 -13.64 -6.56
C GLY A 530 -9.85 -13.41 -8.05
N THR A 531 -9.91 -14.49 -8.84
CA THR A 531 -9.41 -14.52 -10.22
C THR A 531 -10.54 -14.47 -11.26
N ALA A 532 -10.29 -13.80 -12.38
CA ALA A 532 -11.16 -13.83 -13.55
C ALA A 532 -10.86 -14.98 -14.54
N ALA A 533 -9.77 -15.74 -14.33
CA ALA A 533 -9.33 -16.79 -15.25
C ALA A 533 -10.44 -17.76 -15.72
N PRO A 534 -11.34 -18.28 -14.85
CA PRO A 534 -12.40 -19.21 -15.27
C PRO A 534 -13.45 -18.61 -16.22
N PHE A 535 -13.54 -17.28 -16.28
CA PHE A 535 -14.56 -16.55 -17.03
C PHE A 535 -14.03 -16.00 -18.36
N LEU A 536 -12.71 -15.95 -18.55
CA LEU A 536 -12.08 -15.29 -19.70
C LEU A 536 -12.53 -15.90 -21.03
N ASP A 537 -12.58 -17.23 -21.12
CA ASP A 537 -12.95 -17.95 -22.35
C ASP A 537 -14.39 -17.63 -22.79
N ALA A 538 -15.34 -17.73 -21.86
CA ALA A 538 -16.74 -17.40 -22.11
C ALA A 538 -16.92 -15.92 -22.46
N ALA A 539 -16.17 -15.03 -21.81
CA ALA A 539 -16.25 -13.59 -22.05
C ALA A 539 -15.73 -13.17 -23.44
N VAL A 540 -14.61 -13.73 -23.91
CA VAL A 540 -14.09 -13.42 -25.25
C VAL A 540 -15.03 -13.90 -26.35
N GLN A 541 -15.85 -14.94 -26.10
CA GLN A 541 -16.83 -15.42 -27.06
C GLN A 541 -18.16 -14.65 -26.99
N GLY A 542 -18.58 -14.24 -25.78
CA GLY A 542 -19.81 -13.49 -25.52
C GLY A 542 -19.77 -12.01 -25.93
N ILE A 543 -18.59 -11.47 -26.22
CA ILE A 543 -18.41 -10.07 -26.63
C ILE A 543 -18.62 -9.86 -28.14
N LYS A 544 -19.20 -8.72 -28.52
CA LYS A 544 -19.34 -8.30 -29.92
C LYS A 544 -17.97 -7.98 -30.54
N ASP A 545 -17.89 -8.07 -31.86
CA ASP A 545 -16.70 -7.67 -32.61
C ASP A 545 -16.39 -6.16 -32.41
N GLY A 546 -15.19 -5.89 -31.88
CA GLY A 546 -14.77 -4.54 -31.49
C GLY A 546 -15.38 -4.07 -30.17
N GLY A 547 -15.86 -4.97 -29.31
CA GLY A 547 -16.38 -4.65 -27.98
C GLY A 547 -15.29 -4.45 -26.91
N LEU A 548 -15.70 -3.96 -25.74
CA LEU A 548 -14.83 -3.73 -24.58
C LEU A 548 -15.00 -4.80 -23.49
N LEU A 549 -13.92 -5.50 -23.17
CA LEU A 549 -13.86 -6.42 -22.04
C LEU A 549 -13.17 -5.72 -20.86
N CYS A 550 -13.86 -5.66 -19.72
CA CYS A 550 -13.33 -5.13 -18.47
C CYS A 550 -13.09 -6.30 -17.52
N VAL A 551 -11.86 -6.45 -17.00
CA VAL A 551 -11.47 -7.58 -16.15
C VAL A 551 -10.85 -7.06 -14.86
N THR A 552 -11.41 -7.48 -13.72
CA THR A 552 -10.79 -7.31 -12.40
C THR A 552 -10.24 -8.64 -11.89
N CYS A 553 -9.01 -8.64 -11.39
CA CYS A 553 -8.44 -9.75 -10.63
C CYS A 553 -7.97 -9.26 -9.25
N THR A 554 -8.57 -9.75 -8.18
CA THR A 554 -8.26 -9.38 -6.78
C THR A 554 -7.30 -10.36 -6.08
N ASP A 555 -6.84 -11.40 -6.79
CA ASP A 555 -5.88 -12.41 -6.31
C ASP A 555 -4.41 -11.96 -6.49
N ALA A 556 -4.05 -10.75 -6.04
CA ALA A 556 -2.68 -10.21 -6.16
C ALA A 556 -1.59 -11.12 -5.55
N GLY A 557 -1.95 -11.91 -4.54
CA GLY A 557 -1.06 -12.93 -3.98
C GLY A 557 -0.65 -14.03 -4.99
N VAL A 558 -1.36 -14.18 -6.11
CA VAL A 558 -1.05 -15.13 -7.18
C VAL A 558 -0.33 -14.43 -8.34
N TRP A 559 -0.89 -13.35 -8.89
CA TRP A 559 -0.33 -12.70 -10.09
C TRP A 559 0.81 -11.70 -9.81
N ALA A 560 0.85 -11.07 -8.64
CA ALA A 560 1.87 -10.06 -8.25
C ALA A 560 2.83 -10.53 -7.15
N SER A 561 2.88 -11.83 -6.87
CA SER A 561 3.74 -12.42 -5.84
C SER A 561 4.47 -13.65 -6.38
N ASN A 562 5.49 -14.09 -5.65
CA ASN A 562 6.27 -15.27 -5.94
C ASN A 562 5.87 -16.50 -5.10
N GLY A 563 4.81 -16.38 -4.28
CA GLY A 563 4.43 -17.43 -3.32
C GLY A 563 3.73 -18.65 -3.93
N TYR A 564 3.09 -18.51 -5.09
CA TYR A 564 2.25 -19.56 -5.70
C TYR A 564 2.46 -19.68 -7.23
N PRO A 565 3.68 -20.00 -7.70
CA PRO A 565 3.98 -20.10 -9.12
C PRO A 565 3.13 -21.16 -9.84
N GLU A 566 2.87 -22.30 -9.19
CA GLU A 566 2.04 -23.39 -9.71
C GLU A 566 0.58 -22.95 -9.91
N LYS A 567 0.04 -22.19 -8.95
CA LYS A 567 -1.32 -21.65 -9.03
C LYS A 567 -1.44 -20.58 -10.11
N SER A 568 -0.45 -19.70 -10.21
CA SER A 568 -0.39 -18.70 -11.28
C SER A 568 -0.37 -19.36 -12.65
N PHE A 569 0.43 -20.41 -12.83
CA PHE A 569 0.48 -21.14 -14.10
C PHE A 569 -0.87 -21.79 -14.42
N ALA A 570 -1.52 -22.43 -13.45
CA ALA A 570 -2.83 -23.05 -13.65
C ALA A 570 -3.93 -22.05 -14.05
N LEU A 571 -3.88 -20.82 -13.54
CA LEU A 571 -4.89 -19.79 -13.81
C LEU A 571 -4.58 -18.95 -15.05
N TYR A 572 -3.33 -18.52 -15.22
CA TYR A 572 -2.93 -17.52 -16.23
C TYR A 572 -2.03 -18.07 -17.35
N GLY A 573 -1.63 -19.35 -17.25
CA GLY A 573 -0.75 -20.00 -18.23
C GLY A 573 0.72 -19.56 -18.17
N GLY A 574 1.12 -18.84 -17.11
CA GLY A 574 2.49 -18.36 -16.92
C GLY A 574 2.86 -18.19 -15.44
N VAL A 575 4.15 -18.18 -15.16
CA VAL A 575 4.69 -18.00 -13.81
C VAL A 575 5.02 -16.53 -13.52
N PRO A 576 4.78 -16.05 -12.29
CA PRO A 576 4.93 -14.66 -11.92
C PRO A 576 6.39 -14.27 -11.77
N ILE A 577 6.66 -12.97 -11.91
CA ILE A 577 7.99 -12.41 -11.70
C ILE A 577 8.25 -12.24 -10.21
N LYS A 578 9.41 -12.72 -9.76
CA LYS A 578 9.91 -12.47 -8.41
C LYS A 578 10.65 -11.13 -8.34
N GLY A 579 10.16 -10.15 -7.59
CA GLY A 579 10.90 -8.91 -7.36
C GLY A 579 10.02 -7.67 -7.32
N GLY A 580 10.65 -6.49 -7.34
CA GLY A 580 9.96 -5.21 -7.19
C GLY A 580 8.96 -4.88 -8.31
N HIS A 581 9.16 -5.46 -9.49
CA HIS A 581 8.37 -5.25 -10.71
C HIS A 581 7.28 -6.32 -10.94
N SER A 582 6.97 -7.14 -9.90
CA SER A 582 5.98 -8.21 -9.98
C SER A 582 4.57 -7.72 -10.34
N HIS A 583 4.19 -6.51 -9.93
CA HIS A 583 2.87 -5.94 -10.22
C HIS A 583 2.64 -5.75 -11.73
N GLU A 584 3.63 -5.23 -12.45
CA GLU A 584 3.54 -5.13 -13.92
C GLU A 584 3.64 -6.51 -14.57
N GLY A 585 4.54 -7.37 -14.07
CA GLY A 585 4.64 -8.76 -14.52
C GLY A 585 3.30 -9.51 -14.47
N GLY A 586 2.53 -9.32 -13.42
CA GLY A 586 1.21 -9.94 -13.31
C GLY A 586 0.12 -9.31 -14.16
N LEU A 587 0.16 -8.01 -14.44
CA LEU A 587 -0.70 -7.41 -15.48
C LEU A 587 -0.44 -8.07 -16.84
N ARG A 588 0.84 -8.29 -17.16
CA ARG A 588 1.27 -8.96 -18.39
C ARG A 588 0.85 -10.44 -18.42
N LEU A 589 0.79 -11.12 -17.27
CA LEU A 589 0.25 -12.49 -17.17
C LEU A 589 -1.25 -12.53 -17.45
N ILE A 590 -2.03 -11.60 -16.90
CA ILE A 590 -3.48 -11.53 -17.13
C ILE A 590 -3.76 -11.25 -18.62
N LEU A 591 -3.01 -10.32 -19.24
CA LEU A 591 -3.09 -10.05 -20.67
C LEU A 591 -2.68 -11.25 -21.53
N HIS A 592 -1.65 -12.01 -21.12
CA HIS A 592 -1.29 -13.25 -21.78
C HIS A 592 -2.42 -14.29 -21.74
N ALA A 593 -3.06 -14.49 -20.57
CA ALA A 593 -4.19 -15.41 -20.42
C ALA A 593 -5.38 -15.02 -21.29
N LEU A 594 -5.68 -13.71 -21.38
CA LEU A 594 -6.69 -13.17 -22.28
C LEU A 594 -6.32 -13.37 -23.75
N ALA A 595 -5.09 -13.04 -24.14
CA ALA A 595 -4.62 -13.14 -25.52
C ALA A 595 -4.67 -14.59 -26.03
N THR A 596 -4.17 -15.53 -25.22
CA THR A 596 -4.17 -16.96 -25.55
C THR A 596 -5.57 -17.56 -25.58
N SER A 597 -6.49 -17.10 -24.73
CA SER A 597 -7.90 -17.51 -24.78
C SER A 597 -8.60 -16.99 -26.04
N ALA A 598 -8.41 -15.72 -26.38
CA ALA A 598 -9.00 -15.10 -27.57
C ALA A 598 -8.44 -15.71 -28.88
N ALA A 599 -7.13 -15.95 -28.94
CA ALA A 599 -6.44 -16.43 -30.14
C ALA A 599 -7.00 -17.76 -30.67
N LYS A 600 -7.45 -18.65 -29.78
CA LYS A 600 -8.07 -19.95 -30.15
C LYS A 600 -9.30 -19.80 -31.05
N TYR A 601 -9.98 -18.65 -31.00
CA TYR A 601 -11.23 -18.37 -31.71
C TYR A 601 -11.07 -17.39 -32.88
N GLY A 602 -9.83 -17.08 -33.28
CA GLY A 602 -9.56 -16.08 -34.33
C GLY A 602 -9.86 -14.64 -33.87
N LEU A 603 -9.84 -14.40 -32.55
CA LEU A 603 -10.04 -13.10 -31.92
C LEU A 603 -8.69 -12.55 -31.46
N ALA A 604 -8.41 -11.30 -31.80
CA ALA A 604 -7.24 -10.58 -31.33
C ALA A 604 -7.65 -9.61 -30.23
N ILE A 605 -6.70 -9.32 -29.33
CA ILE A 605 -6.88 -8.38 -28.24
C ILE A 605 -6.04 -7.12 -28.45
N GLU A 606 -6.57 -5.97 -28.07
CA GLU A 606 -5.86 -4.71 -27.98
C GLU A 606 -6.02 -4.17 -26.54
N PRO A 607 -4.97 -4.21 -25.71
CA PRO A 607 -5.00 -3.60 -24.38
C PRO A 607 -5.21 -2.09 -24.50
N LEU A 608 -6.24 -1.56 -23.85
CA LEU A 608 -6.53 -0.13 -23.83
C LEU A 608 -6.02 0.54 -22.55
N LEU A 609 -6.16 -0.12 -21.41
CA LEU A 609 -5.72 0.37 -20.10
C LEU A 609 -5.54 -0.82 -19.15
N SER A 610 -4.41 -0.92 -18.45
CA SER A 610 -4.08 -2.06 -17.59
C SER A 610 -3.45 -1.58 -16.28
N LEU A 611 -4.23 -1.47 -15.21
CA LEU A 611 -3.77 -0.84 -13.98
C LEU A 611 -3.56 -1.86 -12.86
N SER A 612 -2.42 -1.77 -12.17
CA SER A 612 -2.23 -2.39 -10.87
C SER A 612 -2.65 -1.39 -9.80
N ILE A 613 -3.80 -1.64 -9.17
CA ILE A 613 -4.42 -0.72 -8.23
C ILE A 613 -4.41 -1.40 -6.86
N ASP A 614 -3.36 -1.07 -6.12
CA ASP A 614 -3.11 -1.54 -4.76
C ASP A 614 -3.09 -3.08 -4.61
N PHE A 615 -4.26 -3.74 -4.42
CA PHE A 615 -4.41 -5.18 -4.24
C PHE A 615 -5.17 -5.88 -5.37
N TYR A 616 -5.55 -5.16 -6.43
CA TYR A 616 -6.22 -5.76 -7.59
C TYR A 616 -5.65 -5.23 -8.91
N ALA A 617 -5.78 -6.04 -9.95
CA ALA A 617 -5.52 -5.66 -11.32
C ALA A 617 -6.83 -5.28 -11.99
N ARG A 618 -6.84 -4.21 -12.78
CA ARG A 618 -7.97 -3.81 -13.63
C ARG A 618 -7.51 -3.62 -15.06
N VAL A 619 -8.06 -4.40 -15.97
CA VAL A 619 -7.65 -4.43 -17.38
C VAL A 619 -8.85 -4.14 -18.27
N PHE A 620 -8.69 -3.21 -19.20
CA PHE A 620 -9.65 -2.86 -20.24
C PHE A 620 -9.05 -3.26 -21.59
N VAL A 621 -9.73 -4.15 -22.29
CA VAL A 621 -9.25 -4.75 -23.53
C VAL A 621 -10.30 -4.64 -24.60
N ARG A 622 -9.92 -4.16 -25.78
CA ARG A 622 -10.76 -4.25 -26.97
C ARG A 622 -10.55 -5.61 -27.62
N VAL A 623 -11.64 -6.32 -27.89
CA VAL A 623 -11.61 -7.64 -28.53
C VAL A 623 -12.27 -7.55 -29.89
N HIS A 624 -11.60 -8.04 -30.93
CA HIS A 624 -12.09 -7.99 -32.30
C HIS A 624 -11.71 -9.23 -33.09
N ARG A 625 -12.52 -9.57 -34.09
CA ARG A 625 -12.33 -10.71 -34.94
C ARG A 625 -11.38 -10.36 -36.07
N SER A 626 -10.14 -10.82 -35.96
CA SER A 626 -9.13 -10.63 -37.00
C SER A 626 -8.15 -11.81 -36.98
N PRO A 627 -8.41 -12.87 -37.77
CA PRO A 627 -7.49 -14.01 -37.88
C PRO A 627 -6.10 -13.60 -38.37
N HIS A 628 -5.99 -12.48 -39.09
CA HIS A 628 -4.70 -11.91 -39.46
C HIS A 628 -3.94 -11.37 -38.24
N GLU A 629 -4.62 -10.61 -37.37
CA GLU A 629 -3.98 -10.03 -36.20
C GLU A 629 -3.59 -11.06 -35.13
N VAL A 630 -4.34 -12.17 -35.04
CA VAL A 630 -4.00 -13.26 -34.13
C VAL A 630 -2.59 -13.82 -34.38
N LYS A 631 -2.06 -13.69 -35.60
CA LYS A 631 -0.70 -14.14 -35.94
C LYS A 631 0.39 -13.33 -35.24
N PHE A 632 0.12 -12.09 -34.82
CA PHE A 632 1.08 -11.29 -34.05
C PHE A 632 1.14 -11.70 -32.57
N THR A 633 0.12 -12.40 -32.06
CA THR A 633 0.04 -12.80 -30.64
C THR A 633 1.29 -13.56 -30.19
N SER A 634 1.81 -14.49 -31.00
CA SER A 634 3.03 -15.22 -30.62
C SER A 634 4.28 -14.35 -30.55
N GLY A 635 4.31 -13.24 -31.31
CA GLY A 635 5.39 -12.25 -31.27
C GLY A 635 5.25 -11.29 -30.09
N ASN A 636 4.07 -11.21 -29.48
CA ASN A 636 3.76 -10.37 -28.33
C ASN A 636 3.75 -11.15 -27.01
N ILE A 637 4.41 -12.32 -26.98
CA ILE A 637 4.59 -13.11 -25.76
C ILE A 637 6.10 -13.24 -25.48
N MET A 638 6.47 -12.98 -24.23
CA MET A 638 7.85 -13.06 -23.75
C MET A 638 8.01 -13.91 -22.50
N LEU A 639 9.21 -14.47 -22.36
CA LEU A 639 9.80 -14.96 -21.13
C LEU A 639 10.74 -13.89 -20.57
N VAL A 640 10.99 -13.94 -19.25
CA VAL A 640 11.89 -13.00 -18.58
C VAL A 640 12.92 -13.78 -17.78
N TYR A 641 14.20 -13.54 -18.07
CA TYR A 641 15.32 -13.95 -17.22
C TYR A 641 15.53 -12.87 -16.17
N ASN A 642 15.32 -13.21 -14.90
CA ASN A 642 15.29 -12.23 -13.82
C ASN A 642 16.30 -12.59 -12.73
N CYS A 643 17.10 -11.60 -12.30
CA CYS A 643 18.12 -11.74 -11.26
C CYS A 643 17.58 -11.30 -9.89
N ASP A 644 16.54 -11.97 -9.41
CA ASP A 644 15.83 -11.62 -8.18
C ASP A 644 16.62 -11.83 -6.88
N SER A 645 17.45 -12.88 -6.83
CA SER A 645 18.32 -13.15 -5.67
C SER A 645 19.61 -12.34 -5.68
N GLY A 646 19.87 -11.59 -6.76
CA GLY A 646 21.10 -10.86 -6.97
C GLY A 646 20.87 -9.35 -7.03
N CYS A 647 21.09 -8.78 -8.21
CA CYS A 647 21.06 -7.34 -8.43
C CYS A 647 19.70 -6.79 -8.90
N GLY A 648 18.74 -7.65 -9.22
CA GLY A 648 17.42 -7.27 -9.72
C GLY A 648 17.35 -6.99 -11.22
N ALA A 649 18.44 -7.19 -11.96
CA ALA A 649 18.46 -7.02 -13.42
C ALA A 649 17.64 -8.09 -14.14
N TRP A 650 17.06 -7.73 -15.29
CA TRP A 650 16.27 -8.64 -16.11
C TRP A 650 16.62 -8.54 -17.60
N SER A 651 16.34 -9.61 -18.34
CA SER A 651 16.41 -9.69 -19.81
C SER A 651 15.16 -10.38 -20.35
N THR A 652 14.61 -9.88 -21.46
CA THR A 652 13.39 -10.41 -22.07
C THR A 652 13.70 -11.28 -23.27
N GLN A 653 13.00 -12.40 -23.40
CA GLN A 653 13.08 -13.33 -24.53
C GLN A 653 11.71 -13.48 -25.17
N LEU A 654 11.56 -13.02 -26.41
CA LEU A 654 10.34 -13.26 -27.19
C LEU A 654 10.23 -14.74 -27.59
N LEU A 655 9.00 -15.25 -27.70
CA LEU A 655 8.74 -16.62 -28.19
C LEU A 655 8.87 -16.75 -29.71
N SER A 656 8.45 -15.74 -30.46
CA SER A 656 8.59 -15.69 -31.92
C SER A 656 8.99 -14.28 -32.38
N ALA A 657 9.53 -14.19 -33.59
CA ALA A 657 9.94 -12.94 -34.19
C ALA A 657 9.00 -12.57 -35.33
N THR A 658 8.45 -11.36 -35.27
CA THR A 658 7.66 -10.78 -36.36
C THR A 658 8.47 -9.66 -37.01
N LYS A 659 8.77 -9.80 -38.31
CA LYS A 659 9.57 -8.81 -39.06
C LYS A 659 8.81 -8.34 -40.28
N GLN A 660 8.75 -7.03 -40.47
CA GLN A 660 8.25 -6.44 -41.70
C GLN A 660 9.28 -6.63 -42.82
N ARG A 661 8.85 -7.11 -43.97
CA ARG A 661 9.64 -7.26 -45.20
C ARG A 661 8.89 -6.61 -46.35
N LEU A 662 9.60 -6.22 -47.39
CA LEU A 662 8.98 -5.70 -48.61
C LEU A 662 8.78 -6.84 -49.61
N ASP A 663 7.61 -6.87 -50.25
CA ASP A 663 7.35 -7.79 -51.36
C ASP A 663 8.15 -7.35 -52.61
N LYS A 664 8.07 -8.15 -53.68
CA LYS A 664 8.72 -7.81 -54.96
C LYS A 664 8.21 -6.51 -55.60
N LYS A 665 7.09 -5.97 -55.12
CA LYS A 665 6.42 -4.74 -55.58
C LYS A 665 6.66 -3.55 -54.63
N GLY A 666 7.45 -3.73 -53.56
CA GLY A 666 7.72 -2.70 -52.55
C GLY A 666 6.63 -2.54 -51.47
N ASN A 667 5.60 -3.39 -51.42
CA ASN A 667 4.59 -3.34 -50.36
C ASN A 667 5.10 -4.06 -49.10
N PRO A 668 4.90 -3.48 -47.91
CA PRO A 668 5.25 -4.16 -46.68
C PRO A 668 4.33 -5.34 -46.38
N PHE A 669 4.91 -6.47 -46.01
CA PHE A 669 4.23 -7.63 -45.45
C PHE A 669 4.99 -8.15 -44.22
N TYR A 670 4.30 -8.85 -43.33
CA TYR A 670 4.91 -9.41 -42.13
C TYR A 670 5.34 -10.86 -42.35
N HIS A 671 6.59 -11.14 -42.00
CA HIS A 671 7.15 -12.48 -41.93
C HIS A 671 7.23 -12.93 -40.47
N TYR A 672 6.60 -14.07 -40.18
CA TYR A 672 6.59 -14.70 -38.85
C TYR A 672 7.66 -15.80 -38.81
N GLY A 673 8.59 -15.71 -37.86
CA GLY A 673 9.69 -16.68 -37.72
C GLY A 673 10.00 -17.00 -36.27
N PHE A 674 10.93 -17.93 -36.07
CA PHE A 674 11.39 -18.29 -34.72
C PHE A 674 12.27 -17.17 -34.13
N ALA A 675 12.08 -16.89 -32.85
CA ALA A 675 13.01 -16.06 -32.10
C ALA A 675 14.28 -16.87 -31.79
N GLN A 676 15.46 -16.26 -31.96
CA GLN A 676 16.72 -16.87 -31.55
C GLN A 676 16.88 -16.73 -30.03
N GLY A 677 17.39 -17.76 -29.37
CA GLY A 677 17.63 -17.76 -27.93
C GLY A 677 18.79 -18.69 -27.55
N PRO A 678 19.26 -18.60 -26.30
CA PRO A 678 18.78 -17.70 -25.24
C PRO A 678 19.37 -16.29 -25.32
N THR A 679 18.57 -15.27 -25.02
CA THR A 679 18.99 -13.85 -24.93
C THR A 679 19.87 -13.55 -23.71
N ALA A 680 19.86 -14.42 -22.70
CA ALA A 680 20.69 -14.32 -21.51
C ALA A 680 21.20 -15.70 -21.08
N GLY A 681 22.41 -15.74 -20.50
CA GLY A 681 22.95 -16.96 -19.90
C GLY A 681 22.25 -17.35 -18.59
N PRO A 682 22.60 -18.50 -18.00
CA PRO A 682 22.02 -18.96 -16.72
C PRO A 682 22.40 -18.09 -15.51
N HIS A 683 23.44 -17.26 -15.64
CA HIS A 683 23.93 -16.34 -14.63
C HIS A 683 23.80 -14.90 -15.13
N CYS A 684 23.46 -14.00 -14.22
CA CYS A 684 23.31 -12.58 -14.50
C CYS A 684 24.63 -11.99 -14.99
N SER A 685 24.59 -11.31 -16.13
CA SER A 685 25.75 -10.63 -16.73
C SER A 685 26.38 -9.58 -15.82
N HIS A 686 25.61 -8.99 -14.88
CA HIS A 686 26.06 -7.90 -14.02
C HIS A 686 26.66 -8.36 -12.69
N CYS A 687 26.06 -9.37 -12.04
CA CYS A 687 26.46 -9.79 -10.69
C CYS A 687 26.83 -11.27 -10.56
N GLY A 688 26.71 -12.06 -11.63
CA GLY A 688 27.07 -13.49 -11.64
C GLY A 688 26.08 -14.41 -10.92
N ILE A 689 25.04 -13.88 -10.25
CA ILE A 689 24.03 -14.70 -9.58
C ILE A 689 23.11 -15.37 -10.59
N LYS A 690 22.71 -16.61 -10.31
CA LYS A 690 21.77 -17.39 -11.13
C LYS A 690 20.44 -16.66 -11.32
N THR A 691 19.95 -16.62 -12.56
CA THR A 691 18.67 -16.00 -12.92
C THR A 691 17.53 -17.01 -12.86
N HIS A 692 16.34 -16.58 -12.42
CA HIS A 692 15.10 -17.35 -12.55
C HIS A 692 14.36 -16.96 -13.83
N LEU A 693 13.58 -17.91 -14.36
CA LEU A 693 12.71 -17.69 -15.51
C LEU A 693 11.30 -17.31 -15.05
N ALA A 694 10.69 -16.32 -15.69
CA ALA A 694 9.30 -15.95 -15.50
C ALA A 694 8.54 -15.85 -16.85
N GLY A 695 7.21 -15.87 -16.80
CA GLY A 695 6.33 -15.91 -17.99
C GLY A 695 5.85 -17.32 -18.34
N PRO A 696 5.36 -17.54 -19.58
CA PRO A 696 5.15 -16.55 -20.63
C PRO A 696 4.19 -15.43 -20.21
N MET A 697 4.42 -14.20 -20.69
CA MET A 697 3.60 -13.03 -20.40
C MET A 697 3.55 -12.07 -21.59
N TRP A 698 2.61 -11.12 -21.57
CA TRP A 698 2.43 -10.15 -22.64
C TRP A 698 3.63 -9.20 -22.78
N ALA A 699 4.18 -9.12 -23.99
CA ALA A 699 5.31 -8.28 -24.38
C ALA A 699 4.89 -6.98 -25.09
N GLY A 700 3.62 -6.84 -25.48
CA GLY A 700 3.11 -5.63 -26.12
C GLY A 700 2.88 -4.47 -25.13
N PRO A 701 2.37 -3.33 -25.64
CA PRO A 701 1.94 -2.20 -24.82
C PRO A 701 0.86 -2.61 -23.81
N LEU A 702 0.89 -1.97 -22.63
CA LEU A 702 -0.13 -2.15 -21.59
C LEU A 702 -1.35 -1.23 -21.80
N HIS A 703 -1.17 -0.15 -22.56
CA HIS A 703 -2.12 0.96 -22.68
C HIS A 703 -2.23 1.42 -24.13
N ASN A 704 -3.38 1.99 -24.46
CA ASN A 704 -3.56 2.82 -25.64
C ASN A 704 -3.62 4.29 -25.17
N PRO A 705 -2.63 5.12 -25.53
CA PRO A 705 -2.53 6.48 -25.01
C PRO A 705 -3.70 7.37 -25.44
N HIS A 706 -4.25 7.15 -26.63
CA HIS A 706 -5.44 7.86 -27.09
C HIS A 706 -6.67 7.54 -26.23
N TYR A 707 -6.77 6.31 -25.73
CA TYR A 707 -7.86 5.93 -24.84
C TYR A 707 -7.72 6.60 -23.47
N ILE A 708 -6.51 6.64 -22.91
CA ILE A 708 -6.24 7.31 -21.65
C ILE A 708 -6.52 8.81 -21.77
N GLN A 709 -6.01 9.46 -22.82
CA GLN A 709 -6.24 10.88 -23.07
C GLN A 709 -7.73 11.19 -23.17
N LYS A 710 -8.49 10.36 -23.88
CA LYS A 710 -9.95 10.53 -24.01
C LYS A 710 -10.67 10.46 -22.65
N ILE A 711 -10.21 9.64 -21.71
CA ILE A 711 -10.78 9.61 -20.34
C ILE A 711 -10.36 10.87 -19.57
N LEU A 712 -9.09 11.28 -19.66
CA LEU A 712 -8.59 12.51 -19.02
C LEU A 712 -9.34 13.75 -19.50
N ASP A 713 -9.66 13.84 -20.79
CA ASP A 713 -10.42 14.95 -21.39
C ASP A 713 -11.87 15.04 -20.86
N MET A 714 -12.42 13.95 -20.31
CA MET A 714 -13.76 13.95 -19.70
C MET A 714 -13.77 14.45 -18.26
N LEU A 715 -12.65 14.37 -17.54
CA LEU A 715 -12.58 14.68 -16.12
C LEU A 715 -12.95 16.14 -15.78
N PRO A 716 -12.55 17.18 -16.54
CA PRO A 716 -12.93 18.56 -16.25
C PRO A 716 -14.44 18.82 -16.28
N GLY A 717 -15.20 18.03 -17.08
CA GLY A 717 -16.65 18.12 -17.19
C GLY A 717 -17.42 17.15 -16.28
N ALA A 718 -16.72 16.35 -15.47
CA ALA A 718 -17.33 15.37 -14.57
C ALA A 718 -17.66 16.01 -13.22
N ASP A 719 -18.84 15.70 -12.68
CA ASP A 719 -19.27 16.21 -11.38
C ASP A 719 -18.49 15.54 -10.24
N LYS A 720 -17.86 16.35 -9.39
CA LYS A 720 -17.07 15.90 -8.24
C LYS A 720 -17.92 15.31 -7.11
N GLU A 721 -19.20 15.66 -7.03
CA GLU A 721 -20.11 15.06 -6.06
C GLU A 721 -20.47 13.63 -6.44
N ILE A 722 -20.60 13.36 -7.75
CA ILE A 722 -20.89 12.04 -8.30
C ILE A 722 -19.63 11.16 -8.25
N TYR A 723 -18.52 11.67 -8.78
CA TYR A 723 -17.25 10.94 -8.88
C TYR A 723 -16.26 11.43 -7.83
N GLN A 724 -16.39 10.92 -6.62
CA GLN A 724 -15.55 11.35 -5.49
C GLN A 724 -14.07 11.00 -5.65
N THR A 725 -13.74 10.08 -6.56
CA THR A 725 -12.34 9.65 -6.78
C THR A 725 -11.66 10.28 -8.00
N ILE A 726 -12.23 11.34 -8.61
CA ILE A 726 -11.67 12.02 -9.80
C ILE A 726 -10.19 12.37 -9.65
N ASP A 727 -9.78 12.97 -8.53
CA ASP A 727 -8.39 13.42 -8.36
C ASP A 727 -7.39 12.24 -8.40
N ARG A 728 -7.83 11.07 -7.90
CA ARG A 728 -7.06 9.82 -7.96
C ARG A 728 -7.05 9.23 -9.37
N ILE A 729 -8.18 9.30 -10.08
CA ILE A 729 -8.28 8.83 -11.47
C ILE A 729 -7.36 9.66 -12.35
N GLU A 730 -7.40 10.99 -12.21
CA GLU A 730 -6.52 11.91 -12.92
C GLU A 730 -5.05 11.59 -12.68
N GLY A 731 -4.64 11.43 -11.41
CA GLY A 731 -3.24 11.13 -11.09
C GLY A 731 -2.79 9.75 -11.58
N MET A 732 -3.62 8.71 -11.46
CA MET A 732 -3.31 7.35 -11.91
C MET A 732 -3.20 7.29 -13.45
N LEU A 733 -4.18 7.84 -14.16
CA LEU A 733 -4.22 7.84 -15.62
C LEU A 733 -3.12 8.70 -16.23
N THR A 734 -2.82 9.86 -15.64
CA THR A 734 -1.69 10.68 -16.08
C THR A 734 -0.37 9.92 -15.91
N THR A 735 -0.18 9.21 -14.79
CA THR A 735 1.02 8.39 -14.57
C THR A 735 1.11 7.25 -15.58
N ALA A 736 -0.01 6.57 -15.89
CA ALA A 736 -0.05 5.52 -16.90
C ALA A 736 0.21 6.06 -18.32
N LEU A 737 -0.25 7.27 -18.65
CA LEU A 737 0.05 7.93 -19.92
C LEU A 737 1.53 8.30 -20.05
N GLU A 738 2.13 8.78 -18.96
CA GLU A 738 3.55 9.12 -18.88
C GLU A 738 4.49 7.90 -19.01
N GLU A 739 4.00 6.67 -18.80
CA GLU A 739 4.84 5.46 -18.87
C GLU A 739 5.30 5.12 -20.30
N ASP A 740 4.59 5.58 -21.32
CA ASP A 740 4.98 5.41 -22.72
C ASP A 740 6.07 6.43 -23.07
N LEU A 741 7.31 5.94 -23.15
CA LEU A 741 8.49 6.77 -23.38
C LEU A 741 8.50 7.38 -24.79
N ASP A 742 7.82 6.77 -25.77
CA ASP A 742 7.86 7.20 -27.16
C ASP A 742 6.89 8.36 -27.44
N LEU A 743 5.85 8.53 -26.62
CA LEU A 743 5.00 9.73 -26.62
C LEU A 743 5.75 11.01 -26.24
N ALA A 744 6.82 10.92 -25.45
CA ALA A 744 7.61 12.11 -25.10
C ALA A 744 8.36 12.72 -26.31
N SER A 745 8.58 11.94 -27.38
CA SER A 745 9.21 12.43 -28.61
C SER A 745 8.25 13.21 -29.51
N SER A 746 6.95 12.90 -29.45
CA SER A 746 5.95 13.55 -30.29
C SER A 746 5.53 14.92 -29.77
N SER A 747 5.68 15.21 -28.47
CA SER A 747 5.37 16.52 -27.88
C SER A 747 6.41 17.61 -28.17
N THR A 748 7.64 17.25 -28.54
CA THR A 748 8.68 18.22 -28.92
C THR A 748 8.69 18.48 -30.43
N THR A 749 8.11 17.58 -31.23
CA THR A 749 8.09 17.68 -32.71
C THR A 749 6.75 18.19 -33.25
N THR A 750 5.69 18.21 -32.42
CA THR A 750 4.38 18.79 -32.83
C THR A 750 4.40 20.31 -32.96
N SER A 751 5.43 20.99 -32.45
CA SER A 751 5.56 22.45 -32.61
C SER A 751 6.12 22.88 -33.97
N GLU A 752 6.76 21.98 -34.74
CA GLU A 752 7.45 22.36 -35.99
C GLU A 752 6.98 21.57 -37.23
N GLN A 753 6.30 20.42 -37.08
CA GLN A 753 5.75 19.67 -38.22
C GLN A 753 4.27 19.96 -38.52
N LEU A 754 3.57 20.72 -37.68
CA LEU A 754 2.21 21.21 -37.99
C LEU A 754 2.20 22.42 -38.94
N ASP A 755 3.35 23.07 -39.17
CA ASP A 755 3.44 24.30 -39.98
C ASP A 755 3.91 24.08 -41.44
N ALA A 756 4.33 22.87 -41.82
CA ALA A 756 4.89 22.62 -43.16
C ALA A 756 3.92 22.00 -44.19
N ASP A 757 2.75 21.48 -43.79
CA ASP A 757 1.80 20.81 -44.70
C ASP A 757 0.43 21.53 -44.80
N VAL A 758 0.32 22.75 -44.26
CA VAL A 758 -0.92 23.55 -44.25
C VAL A 758 -1.01 24.54 -45.44
N THR A 759 0.06 24.78 -46.18
CA THR A 759 -0.03 25.59 -47.41
C THR A 759 -0.48 24.77 -48.62
N LYS A 760 -1.72 24.27 -48.60
CA LYS A 760 -2.62 24.04 -49.77
C LYS A 760 -3.91 23.33 -49.35
N LYS A 761 -4.81 24.07 -48.70
CA LYS A 761 -6.27 24.07 -48.94
C LYS A 761 -6.94 24.95 -47.88
N GLU A 762 -7.12 26.22 -48.24
CA GLU A 762 -8.03 27.13 -47.57
C GLU A 762 -9.50 26.70 -47.78
N ASN A 763 -10.35 27.13 -46.84
CA ASN A 763 -11.80 26.98 -46.73
C ASN A 763 -12.32 25.68 -46.08
N ASP A 764 -12.34 25.67 -44.74
CA ASP A 764 -13.60 25.68 -43.98
C ASP A 764 -13.34 25.91 -42.48
N ASN A 765 -13.78 27.06 -41.98
CA ASN A 765 -13.60 27.49 -40.59
C ASN A 765 -14.68 26.87 -39.69
N LYS A 766 -14.36 25.74 -39.03
CA LYS A 766 -15.05 25.25 -37.83
C LYS A 766 -14.01 24.78 -36.80
N PRO A 767 -14.19 25.04 -35.49
CA PRO A 767 -13.31 24.47 -34.47
C PRO A 767 -13.36 22.94 -34.58
N ALA A 768 -12.20 22.29 -34.73
CA ALA A 768 -12.13 20.84 -34.83
C ALA A 768 -12.58 20.21 -33.51
N GLU A 769 -13.78 19.65 -33.48
CA GLU A 769 -14.21 18.81 -32.36
C GLU A 769 -13.23 17.62 -32.21
N PRO A 770 -12.80 17.28 -30.99
CA PRO A 770 -11.91 16.13 -30.77
C PRO A 770 -12.60 14.87 -31.30
N SER A 771 -11.97 14.19 -32.25
CA SER A 771 -12.58 13.01 -32.87
C SER A 771 -12.85 11.95 -31.81
N ALA A 772 -14.12 11.59 -31.59
CA ALA A 772 -14.51 10.57 -30.61
C ALA A 772 -13.98 9.16 -30.92
N ILE A 773 -13.31 8.95 -32.06
CA ILE A 773 -12.80 7.65 -32.48
C ILE A 773 -11.41 7.42 -31.87
N ILE A 774 -11.29 6.41 -31.01
CA ILE A 774 -10.02 5.92 -30.48
C ILE A 774 -9.26 5.15 -31.59
N PRO A 775 -8.06 5.62 -32.01
CA PRO A 775 -7.22 4.92 -32.99
C PRO A 775 -6.78 3.54 -32.51
N ARG A 776 -6.47 2.67 -33.48
CA ARG A 776 -5.93 1.33 -33.26
C ARG A 776 -4.41 1.40 -33.14
N LEU A 777 -3.83 0.72 -32.16
CA LEU A 777 -2.38 0.50 -32.12
C LEU A 777 -1.94 -0.53 -33.17
N ASP A 778 -0.66 -0.47 -33.56
CA ASP A 778 -0.04 -1.49 -34.41
C ASP A 778 -0.08 -2.85 -33.70
N PRO A 779 -0.71 -3.89 -34.27
CA PRO A 779 -0.73 -5.24 -33.70
C PRO A 779 0.68 -5.86 -33.51
N ALA A 780 1.67 -5.40 -34.27
CA ALA A 780 3.06 -5.83 -34.15
C ALA A 780 3.85 -5.04 -33.09
N ALA A 781 3.26 -4.00 -32.48
CA ALA A 781 3.94 -3.17 -31.50
C ALA A 781 4.34 -4.00 -30.28
N GLN A 782 5.61 -3.92 -29.93
CA GLN A 782 6.18 -4.48 -28.72
C GLN A 782 6.52 -3.34 -27.78
N GLU A 783 6.46 -3.61 -26.48
CA GLU A 783 6.96 -2.67 -25.48
C GLU A 783 8.49 -2.80 -25.40
N PRO A 784 9.27 -1.79 -25.87
CA PRO A 784 10.73 -1.87 -25.87
C PRO A 784 11.34 -1.87 -24.47
N TYR A 785 10.69 -1.21 -23.49
CA TYR A 785 11.26 -1.01 -22.16
C TYR A 785 10.30 -1.50 -21.07
N PRO A 786 9.99 -2.81 -21.01
CA PRO A 786 9.06 -3.33 -20.02
C PRO A 786 9.66 -3.26 -18.61
N PHE A 787 8.77 -3.16 -17.61
CA PHE A 787 9.08 -3.10 -16.18
C PHE A 787 9.67 -1.77 -15.70
N TYR A 788 9.88 -1.70 -14.39
CA TYR A 788 10.42 -0.55 -13.67
C TYR A 788 11.38 -1.01 -12.57
N MET A 789 12.24 -0.12 -12.13
CA MET A 789 13.20 -0.37 -11.05
C MET A 789 12.90 0.46 -9.81
N ASN A 790 13.35 -0.04 -8.66
CA ASN A 790 13.25 0.64 -7.37
C ASN A 790 14.65 1.11 -6.93
N ILE A 791 14.82 2.41 -6.77
CA ILE A 791 16.13 3.02 -6.46
C ILE A 791 16.63 2.60 -5.08
N SER A 792 15.73 2.45 -4.09
CA SER A 792 16.09 1.96 -2.76
C SER A 792 16.61 0.52 -2.80
N TYR A 793 16.05 -0.31 -3.69
CA TYR A 793 16.57 -1.67 -3.90
C TYR A 793 17.97 -1.65 -4.54
N LEU A 794 18.20 -0.82 -5.57
CA LEU A 794 19.55 -0.66 -6.16
C LEU A 794 20.58 -0.19 -5.11
N SER A 795 20.18 0.76 -4.27
CA SER A 795 21.04 1.28 -3.18
C SER A 795 21.31 0.22 -2.12
N LYS A 796 20.31 -0.64 -1.81
CA LYS A 796 20.47 -1.79 -0.91
C LYS A 796 21.49 -2.81 -1.43
N VAL A 797 21.50 -3.08 -2.73
CA VAL A 797 22.46 -4.02 -3.35
C VAL A 797 23.90 -3.56 -3.12
N LEU A 798 24.17 -2.25 -3.24
CA LEU A 798 25.50 -1.67 -3.02
C LEU A 798 25.79 -1.28 -1.55
N ARG A 799 24.82 -1.45 -0.64
CA ARG A 799 24.91 -1.02 0.77
C ARG A 799 25.27 0.47 0.92
N THR A 800 24.71 1.31 0.06
CA THR A 800 24.89 2.77 0.07
C THR A 800 23.60 3.49 0.51
N SER A 801 23.70 4.78 0.83
CA SER A 801 22.52 5.62 1.11
C SER A 801 21.60 5.67 -0.11
N THR A 802 20.28 5.66 0.11
CA THR A 802 19.31 5.74 -0.99
C THR A 802 19.50 7.01 -1.79
N MET A 803 19.78 6.87 -3.09
CA MET A 803 19.92 8.02 -3.99
C MET A 803 18.57 8.75 -4.13
N PRO A 804 18.53 10.09 -4.00
CA PRO A 804 17.32 10.84 -4.28
C PRO A 804 16.86 10.63 -5.73
N VAL A 805 15.54 10.53 -5.92
CA VAL A 805 14.92 10.24 -7.23
C VAL A 805 15.33 11.28 -8.27
N ASP A 806 15.41 12.55 -7.89
CA ASP A 806 15.76 13.63 -8.82
C ASP A 806 17.24 13.60 -9.20
N SER A 807 18.15 13.23 -8.30
CA SER A 807 19.58 13.05 -8.64
C SER A 807 19.78 11.89 -9.62
N PHE A 808 19.09 10.76 -9.39
CA PHE A 808 19.14 9.61 -10.31
C PHE A 808 18.56 9.97 -11.69
N ARG A 809 17.44 10.70 -11.69
CA ARG A 809 16.81 11.18 -12.93
C ARG A 809 17.73 12.14 -13.69
N GLY A 810 18.33 13.09 -12.97
CA GLY A 810 19.29 14.05 -13.51
C GLY A 810 20.47 13.36 -14.18
N ALA A 811 21.03 12.36 -13.52
CA ALA A 811 22.14 11.57 -14.07
C ALA A 811 21.78 10.86 -15.38
N LEU A 812 20.63 10.18 -15.43
CA LEU A 812 20.19 9.51 -16.66
C LEU A 812 19.86 10.50 -17.78
N ARG A 813 19.22 11.62 -17.47
CA ARG A 813 18.88 12.67 -18.45
C ARG A 813 20.12 13.35 -19.01
N HIS A 814 21.13 13.59 -18.17
CA HIS A 814 22.41 14.13 -18.61
C HIS A 814 23.10 13.21 -19.63
N LEU A 815 22.95 11.89 -19.46
CA LEU A 815 23.43 10.87 -20.39
C LEU A 815 22.53 10.67 -21.63
N GLY A 816 21.45 11.43 -21.77
CA GLY A 816 20.52 11.35 -22.91
C GLY A 816 19.41 10.30 -22.76
N TYR A 817 19.28 9.65 -21.61
CA TYR A 817 18.23 8.66 -21.36
C TYR A 817 16.95 9.29 -20.81
N ARG A 818 15.81 8.73 -21.21
CA ARG A 818 14.49 9.14 -20.76
C ARG A 818 14.10 8.41 -19.49
N THR A 819 13.30 9.06 -18.67
CA THR A 819 12.92 8.54 -17.36
C THR A 819 11.50 8.93 -17.02
N THR A 820 10.70 7.99 -16.56
CA THR A 820 9.30 8.18 -16.16
C THR A 820 9.03 7.42 -14.86
N ARG A 821 7.87 7.66 -14.23
CA ARG A 821 7.41 6.93 -13.04
C ARG A 821 6.59 5.73 -13.49
N SER A 822 6.43 4.72 -12.64
CA SER A 822 5.42 3.69 -12.88
C SER A 822 4.16 3.88 -12.05
N HIS A 823 3.00 3.70 -12.67
CA HIS A 823 1.68 3.67 -12.03
C HIS A 823 1.56 2.47 -11.07
N ALA A 824 2.24 1.36 -11.36
CA ALA A 824 2.09 0.10 -10.63
C ALA A 824 2.69 0.14 -9.22
N LYS A 825 3.66 1.02 -8.95
CA LYS A 825 4.28 1.15 -7.62
C LYS A 825 4.92 2.52 -7.39
N PRO A 826 4.73 3.15 -6.21
CA PRO A 826 5.39 4.42 -5.89
C PRO A 826 6.91 4.29 -5.77
N ASN A 827 7.62 5.41 -5.95
CA ASN A 827 9.08 5.51 -5.85
C ASN A 827 9.84 4.56 -6.79
N THR A 828 9.30 4.37 -7.98
CA THR A 828 9.91 3.57 -9.05
C THR A 828 10.18 4.43 -10.27
N ILE A 829 11.17 4.00 -11.06
CA ILE A 829 11.56 4.64 -12.31
C ILE A 829 11.51 3.62 -13.43
N ARG A 830 11.00 4.06 -14.58
CA ARG A 830 11.10 3.41 -15.87
C ARG A 830 12.03 4.23 -16.76
N THR A 831 12.84 3.58 -17.57
CA THR A 831 13.89 4.22 -18.38
C THR A 831 14.23 3.37 -19.60
N ASP A 832 14.73 4.02 -20.65
CA ASP A 832 15.34 3.37 -21.82
C ASP A 832 16.84 3.10 -21.65
N ALA A 833 17.41 3.46 -20.48
CA ALA A 833 18.79 3.14 -20.16
C ALA A 833 19.02 1.64 -19.94
N PRO A 834 20.06 1.04 -20.56
CA PRO A 834 20.41 -0.35 -20.31
C PRO A 834 20.97 -0.54 -18.89
N TRP A 835 20.90 -1.77 -18.39
CA TRP A 835 21.38 -2.14 -17.05
C TRP A 835 22.84 -1.79 -16.78
N GLU A 836 23.70 -1.81 -17.80
CA GLU A 836 25.11 -1.43 -17.68
C GLU A 836 25.27 0.05 -17.29
N VAL A 837 24.48 0.92 -17.89
CA VAL A 837 24.45 2.37 -17.59
C VAL A 837 23.85 2.61 -16.21
N ILE A 838 22.77 1.91 -15.86
CA ILE A 838 22.14 2.02 -14.54
C ILE A 838 23.15 1.68 -13.44
N TRP A 839 23.89 0.56 -13.59
CA TRP A 839 24.91 0.20 -12.62
C TRP A 839 26.10 1.14 -12.62
N GLU A 840 26.44 1.77 -13.75
CA GLU A 840 27.48 2.81 -13.78
C GLU A 840 27.07 4.05 -13.00
N VAL A 841 25.84 4.53 -13.18
CA VAL A 841 25.30 5.66 -12.40
C VAL A 841 25.33 5.34 -10.90
N MET A 842 24.98 4.10 -10.52
CA MET A 842 25.04 3.67 -9.13
C MET A 842 26.48 3.57 -8.59
N ARG A 843 27.45 3.12 -9.40
CA ARG A 843 28.88 3.11 -9.02
C ARG A 843 29.42 4.53 -8.84
N GLU A 844 29.08 5.44 -9.74
CA GLU A 844 29.49 6.85 -9.65
C GLU A 844 28.85 7.57 -8.47
N TRP A 845 27.63 7.18 -8.07
CA TRP A 845 27.04 7.68 -6.83
C TRP A 845 27.84 7.28 -5.60
N VAL A 846 28.26 6.01 -5.53
CA VAL A 846 29.11 5.51 -4.45
C VAL A 846 30.45 6.27 -4.46
N ARG A 847 31.05 6.48 -5.62
CA ARG A 847 32.34 7.19 -5.74
C ARG A 847 32.25 8.67 -5.36
N GLN A 848 31.24 9.38 -5.86
CA GLN A 848 31.17 10.85 -5.77
C GLN A 848 30.43 11.37 -4.54
N LYS A 849 29.40 10.65 -4.05
CA LYS A 849 28.43 11.19 -3.09
C LYS A 849 28.25 10.33 -1.85
N SER A 850 28.37 9.01 -1.95
CA SER A 850 28.10 8.09 -0.84
C SER A 850 29.08 6.89 -0.79
N PRO A 851 30.35 7.15 -0.44
CA PRO A 851 31.39 6.13 -0.41
C PRO A 851 31.09 5.07 0.65
N ILE A 852 31.27 3.81 0.27
CA ILE A 852 31.07 2.65 1.14
C ILE A 852 32.42 2.13 1.63
N LYS A 853 32.45 1.52 2.82
CA LYS A 853 33.64 0.82 3.32
C LYS A 853 33.79 -0.50 2.54
N GLU A 854 34.99 -0.87 2.11
CA GLU A 854 35.21 -2.13 1.38
C GLU A 854 34.74 -3.36 2.18
N SER A 855 34.93 -3.35 3.50
CA SER A 855 34.45 -4.40 4.42
C SER A 855 32.93 -4.49 4.51
N SER A 856 32.19 -3.50 3.99
CA SER A 856 30.73 -3.52 4.01
C SER A 856 30.16 -4.51 3.01
N LEU A 857 30.88 -4.84 1.93
CA LEU A 857 30.42 -5.82 0.94
C LEU A 857 31.10 -7.16 1.18
N SER A 858 30.31 -8.22 1.36
CA SER A 858 30.89 -9.56 1.51
C SER A 858 31.43 -10.06 0.16
N PRO A 859 32.58 -10.76 0.14
CA PRO A 859 33.09 -11.41 -1.06
C PRO A 859 32.02 -12.33 -1.68
N GLY A 860 31.83 -12.26 -3.00
CA GLY A 860 30.79 -13.00 -3.72
C GLY A 860 29.37 -12.43 -3.60
N SER A 861 29.16 -11.32 -2.87
CA SER A 861 27.86 -10.63 -2.90
C SER A 861 27.61 -9.95 -4.24
N PRO A 862 26.33 -9.72 -4.62
CA PRO A 862 25.99 -9.03 -5.86
C PRO A 862 26.60 -7.62 -5.93
N GLY A 863 26.59 -6.90 -4.79
CA GLY A 863 27.20 -5.58 -4.70
C GLY A 863 28.71 -5.61 -4.90
N ALA A 864 29.41 -6.59 -4.33
CA ALA A 864 30.85 -6.78 -4.56
C ALA A 864 31.17 -7.03 -6.05
N ALA A 865 30.38 -7.88 -6.72
CA ALA A 865 30.56 -8.15 -8.15
C ALA A 865 30.33 -6.90 -9.02
N ILE A 866 29.35 -6.07 -8.68
CA ILE A 866 29.06 -4.82 -9.39
C ILE A 866 30.19 -3.80 -9.18
N MET A 867 30.68 -3.64 -7.94
CA MET A 867 31.76 -2.71 -7.60
C MET A 867 33.13 -3.18 -8.13
N ALA A 868 33.34 -4.48 -8.31
CA ALA A 868 34.55 -5.02 -8.94
C ALA A 868 34.74 -4.53 -10.39
N ARG A 869 33.65 -4.13 -11.06
CA ARG A 869 33.67 -3.55 -12.41
C ARG A 869 33.70 -2.01 -12.42
N SER A 870 34.16 -1.38 -11.33
CA SER A 870 34.36 0.07 -11.30
C SER A 870 35.51 0.49 -12.23
N ARG A 871 35.52 1.75 -12.67
CA ARG A 871 36.56 2.30 -13.58
C ARG A 871 37.97 2.08 -13.05
N GLU A 872 38.14 2.31 -11.76
CA GLU A 872 39.43 2.16 -11.10
C GLU A 872 39.91 0.71 -11.12
N ASN A 873 39.00 -0.24 -10.85
CA ASN A 873 39.33 -1.66 -10.89
C ASN A 873 39.54 -2.16 -12.33
N LEU A 874 38.74 -1.71 -13.30
CA LEU A 874 38.94 -2.06 -14.71
C LEU A 874 40.28 -1.57 -15.24
N ARG A 875 40.71 -0.34 -14.90
CA ARG A 875 42.07 0.14 -15.24
C ARG A 875 43.16 -0.74 -14.64
N ARG A 876 43.01 -1.13 -13.37
CA ARG A 876 43.96 -2.07 -12.71
C ARG A 876 43.97 -3.44 -13.38
N PHE A 877 42.81 -3.98 -13.79
CA PHE A 877 42.73 -5.24 -14.52
C PHE A 877 43.35 -5.12 -15.92
N ASP A 878 43.07 -4.06 -16.67
CA ASP A 878 43.66 -3.83 -18.00
C ASP A 878 45.19 -3.71 -17.92
N GLU A 879 45.71 -3.00 -16.91
CA GLU A 879 47.15 -2.93 -16.62
C GLU A 879 47.72 -4.31 -16.28
N GLN A 880 47.02 -5.09 -15.44
CA GLN A 880 47.46 -6.43 -15.04
C GLN A 880 47.40 -7.44 -16.21
N ASP A 881 46.38 -7.36 -17.07
CA ASP A 881 46.22 -8.20 -18.25
C ASP A 881 47.24 -7.83 -19.33
N GLN A 882 47.58 -6.55 -19.49
CA GLN A 882 48.71 -6.12 -20.33
C GLN A 882 50.04 -6.66 -19.81
N LEU A 883 50.27 -6.62 -18.49
CA LEU A 883 51.46 -7.22 -17.87
C LEU A 883 51.50 -8.74 -18.07
N LEU A 884 50.38 -9.44 -17.92
CA LEU A 884 50.28 -10.88 -18.16
C LEU A 884 50.47 -11.25 -19.64
N ALA A 885 49.93 -10.45 -20.57
CA ALA A 885 50.13 -10.63 -22.00
C ALA A 885 51.60 -10.40 -22.40
N SER A 886 52.23 -9.36 -21.85
CA SER A 886 53.66 -9.08 -22.03
C SER A 886 54.53 -10.22 -21.48
N LEU A 887 54.23 -10.69 -20.26
CA LEU A 887 54.93 -11.84 -19.65
C LEU A 887 54.79 -13.11 -20.50
N LYS A 888 53.58 -13.40 -20.99
CA LYS A 888 53.34 -14.55 -21.88
C LYS A 888 54.18 -14.44 -23.15
N SER A 889 54.24 -13.25 -23.77
CA SER A 889 55.05 -13.01 -24.97
C SER A 889 56.55 -13.18 -24.70
N GLU A 890 57.06 -12.68 -23.57
CA GLU A 890 58.48 -12.81 -23.20
C GLU A 890 58.86 -14.25 -22.87
N ILE A 891 57.99 -15.00 -22.17
CA ILE A 891 58.22 -16.43 -21.89
C ILE A 891 58.25 -17.23 -23.19
N LEU A 892 57.32 -16.98 -24.13
CA LEU A 892 57.33 -17.64 -25.43
C LEU A 892 58.62 -17.33 -26.22
N SER A 893 59.05 -16.07 -26.23
CA SER A 893 60.33 -15.67 -26.85
C SER A 893 61.55 -16.30 -26.19
N ALA A 894 61.54 -16.46 -24.86
CA ALA A 894 62.60 -17.14 -24.12
C ALA A 894 62.69 -18.63 -24.48
N VAL A 895 61.55 -19.28 -24.70
CA VAL A 895 61.46 -20.70 -25.12
C VAL A 895 61.94 -20.88 -26.57
N GLU A 896 61.60 -19.96 -27.47
CA GLU A 896 62.01 -20.04 -28.88
C GLU A 896 63.50 -19.71 -29.10
N SER A 897 64.09 -18.86 -28.25
CA SER A 897 65.48 -18.38 -28.39
C SER A 897 66.49 -19.04 -27.44
N GLY A 898 66.04 -19.92 -26.56
CA GLY A 898 66.88 -20.61 -25.58
C GLY A 898 67.80 -21.64 -26.24
N LYS A 899 69.11 -21.52 -26.03
CA LYS A 899 70.09 -22.47 -26.61
C LYS A 899 70.31 -23.70 -25.73
N ASP A 900 70.29 -23.51 -24.40
CA ASP A 900 70.50 -24.55 -23.38
C ASP A 900 69.58 -24.33 -22.16
N ALA A 901 69.41 -25.35 -21.32
CA ALA A 901 68.49 -25.31 -20.17
C ALA A 901 68.82 -24.20 -19.15
N SER A 902 70.10 -23.87 -18.94
CA SER A 902 70.53 -22.77 -18.06
C SER A 902 70.20 -21.39 -18.62
N ASP A 903 70.34 -21.20 -19.94
CA ASP A 903 69.99 -19.97 -20.66
C ASP A 903 68.48 -19.74 -20.63
N LEU A 904 67.69 -20.81 -20.80
CA LEU A 904 66.23 -20.76 -20.69
C LEU A 904 65.78 -20.34 -19.29
N VAL A 905 66.33 -20.94 -18.24
CA VAL A 905 66.01 -20.58 -16.84
C VAL A 905 66.33 -19.11 -16.58
N THR A 906 67.49 -18.64 -17.03
CA THR A 906 67.91 -17.24 -16.85
C THR A 906 66.98 -16.26 -17.56
N LYS A 907 66.56 -16.58 -18.79
CA LYS A 907 65.64 -15.74 -19.58
C LYS A 907 64.22 -15.70 -18.98
N VAL A 908 63.73 -16.84 -18.50
CA VAL A 908 62.43 -16.92 -17.82
C VAL A 908 62.46 -16.20 -16.47
N GLU A 909 63.53 -16.33 -15.69
CA GLU A 909 63.72 -15.57 -14.45
C GLU A 909 63.80 -14.05 -14.71
N ALA A 910 64.47 -13.63 -15.78
CA ALA A 910 64.53 -12.23 -16.17
C ALA A 910 63.15 -11.68 -16.62
N ALA A 911 62.35 -12.48 -17.33
CA ALA A 911 60.99 -12.13 -17.72
C ALA A 911 60.06 -11.99 -16.50
N LEU A 912 60.15 -12.91 -15.54
CA LEU A 912 59.42 -12.86 -14.26
C LEU A 912 59.84 -11.67 -13.38
N TYR A 913 61.14 -11.32 -13.40
CA TYR A 913 61.65 -10.15 -12.69
C TYR A 913 61.12 -8.84 -13.29
N ARG A 914 61.11 -8.72 -14.62
CA ARG A 914 60.55 -7.55 -15.33
C ARG A 914 59.04 -7.42 -15.18
N SER A 915 58.32 -8.54 -15.10
CA SER A 915 56.87 -8.53 -14.87
C SER A 915 56.49 -8.28 -13.40
N GLY A 916 57.44 -7.95 -12.52
CA GLY A 916 57.19 -7.59 -11.12
C GLY A 916 56.79 -8.75 -10.20
N SER A 917 56.88 -10.01 -10.63
CA SER A 917 56.34 -11.15 -9.85
C SER A 917 57.18 -11.52 -8.61
N ARG A 918 58.37 -10.90 -8.43
CA ARG A 918 59.23 -11.06 -7.26
C ARG A 918 59.10 -9.97 -6.20
N GLN A 919 58.29 -8.92 -6.44
CA GLN A 919 58.17 -7.78 -5.53
C GLN A 919 56.91 -7.79 -4.63
N ALA A 920 56.31 -8.97 -4.40
CA ALA A 920 55.31 -9.15 -3.34
C ALA A 920 55.97 -9.50 -1.99
N SER A 921 56.95 -8.69 -1.56
CA SER A 921 57.41 -8.61 -0.16
C SER A 921 58.31 -7.40 0.03
N SER A 922 57.71 -6.22 0.24
CA SER A 922 58.20 -5.10 1.08
C SER A 922 57.55 -3.77 0.66
N LYS A 923 57.33 -2.90 1.64
CA LYS A 923 56.49 -1.70 1.63
C LYS A 923 56.96 -0.55 0.73
N ALA A 924 55.96 0.20 0.24
CA ALA A 924 55.85 1.62 -0.13
C ALA A 924 57.06 2.57 0.03
N VAL A 925 57.31 3.40 -1.01
CA VAL A 925 57.53 4.88 -0.99
C VAL A 925 57.34 5.44 -2.43
N GLU A 926 56.83 6.67 -2.51
CA GLU A 926 56.49 7.53 -3.67
C GLU A 926 57.67 7.99 -4.55
N GLY A 927 57.39 8.42 -5.79
CA GLY A 927 58.29 9.23 -6.62
C GLY A 927 57.83 9.39 -8.09
N GLU A 928 57.46 10.61 -8.47
CA GLU A 928 57.09 11.07 -9.83
C GLU A 928 58.28 11.08 -10.81
N ALA A 929 58.04 10.86 -12.12
CA ALA A 929 58.65 11.61 -13.24
C ALA A 929 58.10 11.19 -14.62
N GLU A 930 57.94 12.18 -15.49
CA GLU A 930 57.36 12.19 -16.85
C GLU A 930 58.25 11.62 -17.98
N ALA A 931 57.64 11.53 -19.18
CA ALA A 931 58.15 11.44 -20.56
C ALA A 931 57.92 10.05 -21.21
N GLY A 932 57.29 9.88 -22.38
CA GLY A 932 56.98 10.76 -23.50
C GLY A 932 57.43 10.07 -24.79
N ALA A 933 56.54 9.45 -25.59
CA ALA A 933 56.82 9.09 -26.99
C ALA A 933 55.58 8.60 -27.78
N ALA A 934 55.19 9.42 -28.76
CA ALA A 934 54.78 9.10 -30.13
C ALA A 934 53.68 8.04 -30.43
N GLN A 935 52.49 8.55 -30.73
CA GLN A 935 51.48 7.93 -31.60
C GLN A 935 51.96 7.84 -33.06
N LYS A 936 51.54 6.79 -33.79
CA LYS A 936 51.17 6.88 -35.23
C LYS A 936 50.01 5.92 -35.58
N PRO A 937 49.21 6.23 -36.62
CA PRO A 937 47.77 5.94 -36.67
C PRO A 937 47.34 4.98 -37.80
N ALA A 938 46.11 4.44 -37.69
CA ALA A 938 45.19 3.90 -38.73
C ALA A 938 44.41 2.69 -38.13
N THR A 939 43.10 2.48 -38.27
CA THR A 939 42.07 3.00 -39.20
C THR A 939 40.66 2.64 -38.67
N THR A 940 39.72 3.58 -38.85
CA THR A 940 38.24 3.51 -38.99
C THR A 940 37.62 2.13 -39.29
N SER A 941 36.40 1.72 -38.91
CA SER A 941 35.22 2.39 -38.33
C SER A 941 34.16 1.33 -37.96
N SER A 942 33.64 1.36 -36.73
CA SER A 942 32.23 1.10 -36.45
C SER A 942 31.88 1.95 -35.24
N THR A 943 30.72 2.62 -35.26
CA THR A 943 30.25 3.48 -34.17
C THR A 943 29.96 2.63 -32.93
N ALA A 944 31.00 2.32 -32.16
CA ALA A 944 30.89 1.66 -30.87
C ALA A 944 30.35 2.69 -29.88
N THR A 945 29.21 2.39 -29.25
CA THR A 945 28.79 3.06 -28.02
C THR A 945 29.96 3.05 -27.03
N PRO A 946 30.35 4.19 -26.45
CA PRO A 946 31.49 4.25 -25.53
C PRO A 946 31.28 3.26 -24.38
N HIS A 947 32.36 2.59 -23.96
CA HIS A 947 32.29 1.62 -22.87
C HIS A 947 31.68 2.28 -21.63
N PRO A 948 30.71 1.66 -20.91
CA PRO A 948 29.98 2.32 -19.83
C PRO A 948 30.86 2.97 -18.77
N SER A 949 32.05 2.41 -18.51
CA SER A 949 33.08 2.93 -17.61
C SER A 949 33.78 4.22 -18.08
N THR A 950 33.38 4.80 -19.22
CA THR A 950 33.92 6.07 -19.74
C THR A 950 32.92 7.23 -19.70
N LEU A 951 31.64 6.95 -19.37
CA LEU A 951 30.56 7.93 -19.34
C LEU A 951 30.77 9.03 -18.28
N GLU A 952 30.61 10.30 -18.59
CA GLU A 952 30.64 11.34 -17.57
C GLU A 952 29.28 11.42 -16.86
N VAL A 953 29.21 10.98 -15.60
CA VAL A 953 27.95 10.96 -14.82
C VAL A 953 27.87 12.21 -13.94
N ILE A 954 26.95 13.11 -14.29
CA ILE A 954 26.65 14.33 -13.55
C ILE A 954 25.29 14.21 -12.86
N PHE A 955 25.26 14.33 -11.53
CA PHE A 955 24.04 14.28 -10.73
C PHE A 955 23.35 15.65 -10.67
N ASP A 956 22.74 16.08 -11.78
CA ASP A 956 22.02 17.35 -11.86
C ASP A 956 20.57 17.22 -11.33
N GLU A 957 20.37 17.59 -10.06
CA GLU A 957 19.04 17.58 -9.44
C GLU A 957 18.09 18.64 -10.01
N ALA A 958 18.59 19.72 -10.62
CA ALA A 958 17.74 20.70 -11.28
C ALA A 958 17.15 20.08 -12.56
N LEU A 959 17.97 19.47 -13.40
CA LEU A 959 17.52 18.73 -14.59
C LEU A 959 16.56 17.60 -14.23
N GLY A 960 16.83 16.88 -13.14
CA GLY A 960 15.94 15.85 -12.60
C GLY A 960 14.58 16.41 -12.14
N ARG A 961 14.56 17.58 -11.51
CA ARG A 961 13.32 18.26 -11.09
C ARG A 961 12.56 18.83 -12.27
N GLU A 962 13.24 19.44 -13.25
CA GLU A 962 12.64 19.93 -14.49
C GLU A 962 11.96 18.81 -15.28
N ALA A 963 12.61 17.66 -15.40
CA ALA A 963 12.02 16.47 -16.01
C ALA A 963 10.77 15.97 -15.25
N SER A 964 10.69 16.19 -13.93
CA SER A 964 9.44 15.96 -13.19
C SER A 964 8.44 17.11 -13.41
N ALA A 965 8.90 18.35 -13.51
CA ALA A 965 8.08 19.56 -13.57
C ALA A 965 7.42 19.78 -14.94
N ALA A 966 8.06 19.34 -16.03
CA ALA A 966 7.50 19.35 -17.38
C ALA A 966 6.11 18.66 -17.44
N ASN A 967 5.90 17.65 -16.57
CA ASN A 967 4.64 16.91 -16.42
C ASN A 967 3.83 17.29 -15.16
N THR A 968 4.24 18.32 -14.39
CA THR A 968 3.69 18.64 -13.05
C THR A 968 3.23 20.10 -12.92
N LYS A 969 2.60 20.67 -13.96
CA LYS A 969 1.89 21.96 -13.78
C LYS A 969 0.70 21.83 -12.80
N LYS A 970 0.21 20.61 -12.55
CA LYS A 970 -0.90 20.30 -11.62
C LYS A 970 -0.43 19.37 -10.50
N ARG A 971 -0.86 19.62 -9.25
CA ARG A 971 -0.65 18.71 -8.11
C ARG A 971 -1.60 17.52 -8.24
N LEU A 972 -1.08 16.35 -8.64
CA LEU A 972 -1.86 15.14 -8.92
C LEU A 972 -1.75 14.10 -7.79
N VAL A 973 -2.87 13.44 -7.46
CA VAL A 973 -2.92 12.32 -6.52
C VAL A 973 -2.60 11.02 -7.27
N ARG A 974 -1.31 10.72 -7.43
CA ARG A 974 -0.82 9.59 -8.24
C ARG A 974 -0.95 8.24 -7.52
N TYR A 975 -0.72 8.23 -6.22
CA TYR A 975 -0.75 7.03 -5.39
C TYR A 975 -1.64 7.26 -4.18
N GLN A 976 -2.30 6.21 -3.69
CA GLN A 976 -3.11 6.32 -2.49
C GLN A 976 -2.21 6.45 -1.25
N VAL A 977 -2.36 7.57 -0.55
CA VAL A 977 -1.66 7.82 0.72
C VAL A 977 -2.42 7.09 1.83
N ASN A 978 -1.83 6.04 2.38
CA ASN A 978 -2.37 5.22 3.48
C ASN A 978 -3.70 4.49 3.20
N PRO A 979 -3.67 3.19 2.86
CA PRO A 979 -4.88 2.38 2.81
C PRO A 979 -5.56 2.33 4.20
N ARG A 980 -6.85 2.65 4.28
CA ARG A 980 -7.66 2.61 5.53
C ARG A 980 -7.84 1.16 6.05
N ALA A 981 -8.54 0.95 7.16
CA ALA A 981 -8.61 -0.34 7.89
C ALA A 981 -9.21 -1.55 7.14
N ASN A 982 -9.92 -1.38 6.03
CA ASN A 982 -10.66 -2.47 5.35
C ASN A 982 -9.88 -3.19 4.25
N TRP A 983 -8.57 -2.98 4.20
CA TRP A 983 -7.73 -3.47 3.12
C TRP A 983 -7.26 -4.89 3.43
N GLY A 984 -7.34 -5.78 2.44
CA GLY A 984 -6.93 -7.19 2.58
C GLY A 984 -5.50 -7.34 3.10
N PRO A 985 -5.09 -8.55 3.53
CA PRO A 985 -3.81 -8.74 4.19
C PRO A 985 -2.68 -8.19 3.32
N LEU A 986 -2.07 -7.11 3.78
CA LEU A 986 -0.84 -6.58 3.22
C LEU A 986 0.16 -7.75 3.12
N SER A 987 0.87 -7.86 2.00
CA SER A 987 2.03 -8.75 1.93
C SER A 987 2.91 -8.42 3.13
N ARG A 988 3.15 -9.41 4.01
CA ARG A 988 4.11 -9.25 5.12
C ARG A 988 5.37 -8.67 4.50
N ALA A 989 5.74 -7.45 4.89
CA ALA A 989 7.05 -6.94 4.60
C ALA A 989 8.03 -8.02 5.07
N SER A 990 8.86 -8.54 4.18
CA SER A 990 10.01 -9.30 4.63
C SER A 990 10.79 -8.36 5.52
N ALA A 991 10.88 -8.73 6.81
CA ALA A 991 11.74 -8.03 7.75
C ALA A 991 13.10 -7.88 7.07
N SER A 992 13.53 -6.62 6.94
CA SER A 992 14.79 -6.21 6.35
C SER A 992 15.97 -6.90 7.01
#